data_AF-A0A419EVS5-F1
#
_entry.id   AF-A0A419EVS5-F1
#
_cell.length_a   1.000
_cell.length_b   1.000
_cell.length_c   1.000
_cell.angle_alpha   90.00
_cell.angle_beta   90.00
_cell.angle_gamma   90.00
#
_symmetry.space_group_name_H-M   'P 1'
#
loop_
_entity.id
_entity.type
_entity.pdbx_description
1 polymer ?
#
loop_
_entity_poly.entity_id
_entity_poly.type
_entity_poly.pdbx_seq_one_letter_code
_entity_poly.pdbx_strand_id
1 'polypeptide(L)'
;MTDKRLKQKFRRIVGADAFLDNPAATATYSYDSSLLTARPDFVLFPQTAEQVAQVVTLLFRERIPYLARGAGTNLSGGSIPLKGGAVISLTRMKRILSIEPENFCARVEPGVTNLEFQQALSEHGFFFAPDPASQRVSTIGGNVAENSGGPHCLKYGVTTNHILGLKLVTPDGNIIELGGRALDAAGYDVLGLLVGSEGTLGIATEISCRILQLPPAVRTLLAIYDATEDASQTVSEIIAAGILPATLEMMDNLVIRAVEEALHAGYPTDASAILIIEVDGIAEGLAETVRMIEDICRRNRVREVRVARDEREREQLWAGRRGAFGAVARLFPNYSVSDGTVPRNKLPEVLRQVSEIGKKYALEIGNVFHAGDGNLHPLIFFDVRDPQQTERVHRAGKEILEACVAAGGTISGEHGVGAEKIDAMHLVFGVNEIELMRRLKNALDPAGVCNPRKVLPESSSETIVPPAQSPRHSSEPASDGIPSRRTYLPKNIDEIASLPHYLRQSGKSIAAMGACTLFEYLPKDIQRWKKPHGIICSPLMRSIVEHDAANLTVTAEAWLTLRELQERLAAAGQFLPLDAPSEATLGGIVAAGLSGPRRHLYGSVRDLVLGLQLVTSDGKVLRAGGKTMKNVAGYDFGKLLIGSWGTLGIIVDVTFRLMPLPKASGALIASFQRVEDALEASKRILAGRLNPALLTLMNGHAAAALAMELAFSKPDREWSLILGAEGSDSAVQAQLNGMEQACRACSGDVSARVDVSRYYSLVDIVTRLCYPPAGQQWFLSLWLSMPCGSMSDGLREVEALTGEMTSLIVAHVAGGLICTHLSTAEEVTGGACRCIVDALGARLPQSTITVLKTHTASAESMPFIVGRSAPSSWLKAVKECFDPEGLMNPAISLW
;
A
#
# COMPACT_ATOMS: atom_id res chain seq x y z
N MET A 1 -4.27 31.17 -26.90
CA MET A 1 -4.07 30.93 -28.35
C MET A 1 -2.65 30.45 -28.58
N THR A 2 -2.49 29.15 -28.85
CA THR A 2 -1.18 28.52 -29.09
C THR A 2 -0.63 28.92 -30.46
N ASP A 3 0.62 29.40 -30.52
CA ASP A 3 1.34 29.77 -31.75
C ASP A 3 1.24 28.64 -32.80
N LYS A 4 0.98 28.97 -34.08
CA LYS A 4 0.97 28.01 -35.20
C LYS A 4 2.26 27.18 -35.24
N ARG A 5 3.40 27.77 -34.92
CA ARG A 5 4.70 27.08 -34.86
C ARG A 5 4.74 26.03 -33.76
N LEU A 6 4.14 26.32 -32.61
CA LEU A 6 4.06 25.40 -31.48
C LEU A 6 3.16 24.19 -31.80
N LYS A 7 1.99 24.43 -32.43
CA LYS A 7 1.13 23.35 -32.92
C LYS A 7 1.81 22.44 -33.94
N GLN A 8 2.65 23.00 -34.83
CA GLN A 8 3.43 22.19 -35.77
C GLN A 8 4.48 21.31 -35.07
N LYS A 9 5.10 21.78 -33.98
CA LYS A 9 6.01 20.95 -33.18
C LYS A 9 5.28 19.75 -32.57
N PHE A 10 4.11 19.97 -31.97
CA PHE A 10 3.29 18.89 -31.44
C PHE A 10 2.91 17.86 -32.51
N ARG A 11 2.45 18.30 -33.69
CA ARG A 11 2.15 17.41 -34.81
C ARG A 11 3.36 16.60 -35.29
N ARG A 12 4.59 17.14 -35.18
CA ARG A 12 5.82 16.39 -35.50
C ARG A 12 6.15 15.32 -34.46
N ILE A 13 5.82 15.56 -33.19
CA ILE A 13 6.08 14.63 -32.10
C ILE A 13 5.09 13.46 -32.14
N VAL A 14 3.79 13.74 -32.13
CA VAL A 14 2.75 12.70 -32.01
C VAL A 14 2.17 12.24 -33.35
N GLY A 15 2.39 12.98 -34.44
CA GLY A 15 1.74 12.79 -35.73
C GLY A 15 0.51 13.71 -35.90
N ALA A 16 0.14 14.00 -37.16
CA ALA A 16 -0.98 14.90 -37.46
C ALA A 16 -2.33 14.37 -36.94
N ASP A 17 -2.59 13.07 -37.09
CA ASP A 17 -3.83 12.39 -36.67
C ASP A 17 -3.91 12.13 -35.16
N ALA A 18 -2.88 12.51 -34.42
CA ALA A 18 -2.78 12.39 -32.98
C ALA A 18 -2.82 13.75 -32.26
N PHE A 19 -3.15 14.83 -32.99
CA PHE A 19 -3.28 16.18 -32.45
C PHE A 19 -4.63 16.78 -32.82
N LEU A 20 -5.49 17.01 -31.82
CA LEU A 20 -6.82 17.58 -32.00
C LEU A 20 -6.87 18.99 -31.41
N ASP A 21 -7.16 19.99 -32.23
CA ASP A 21 -7.33 21.39 -31.80
C ASP A 21 -8.61 22.04 -32.35
N ASN A 22 -9.48 21.24 -33.01
CA ASN A 22 -10.76 21.74 -33.49
C ASN A 22 -11.82 21.70 -32.37
N PRO A 23 -12.78 22.65 -32.37
CA PRO A 23 -13.70 22.75 -31.25
C PRO A 23 -14.61 21.58 -30.95
N ALA A 24 -15.12 20.91 -31.97
CA ALA A 24 -16.00 19.76 -31.79
C ALA A 24 -15.25 18.59 -31.16
N ALA A 25 -14.01 18.33 -31.61
CA ALA A 25 -13.20 17.27 -31.06
C ALA A 25 -12.71 17.55 -29.63
N THR A 26 -12.32 18.78 -29.30
CA THR A 26 -11.86 19.06 -27.93
C THR A 26 -13.01 19.08 -26.91
N ALA A 27 -14.26 19.25 -27.36
CA ALA A 27 -15.43 19.20 -26.49
C ALA A 27 -15.66 17.81 -25.85
N THR A 28 -15.28 16.71 -26.51
CA THR A 28 -15.42 15.35 -25.94
C THR A 28 -14.44 15.05 -24.80
N TYR A 29 -13.52 15.98 -24.52
CA TYR A 29 -12.55 15.92 -23.41
C TYR A 29 -12.82 17.00 -22.35
N SER A 30 -14.02 17.58 -22.35
CA SER A 30 -14.38 18.67 -21.47
C SER A 30 -15.07 18.28 -20.17
N TYR A 31 -15.43 17.00 -20.02
CA TYR A 31 -16.18 16.46 -18.89
C TYR A 31 -15.61 15.11 -18.48
N ASP A 32 -15.95 14.66 -17.28
CA ASP A 32 -15.88 13.25 -16.85
C ASP A 32 -17.21 12.86 -16.22
N SER A 33 -17.23 11.91 -15.27
CA SER A 33 -18.47 11.47 -14.64
C SER A 33 -18.92 12.40 -13.49
N SER A 34 -18.17 13.48 -13.20
CA SER A 34 -18.59 14.55 -12.28
C SER A 34 -19.53 15.57 -12.95
N LEU A 35 -20.03 16.54 -12.16
CA LEU A 35 -20.86 17.64 -12.68
C LEU A 35 -20.06 18.78 -13.31
N LEU A 36 -18.73 18.74 -13.23
CA LEU A 36 -17.86 19.81 -13.69
C LEU A 36 -17.61 19.71 -15.20
N THR A 37 -17.39 20.87 -15.84
CA THR A 37 -16.96 20.92 -17.24
C THR A 37 -15.94 22.03 -17.48
N ALA A 38 -14.92 21.78 -18.30
CA ALA A 38 -13.98 22.77 -18.80
C ALA A 38 -13.30 22.26 -20.07
N ARG A 39 -13.15 23.11 -21.09
CA ARG A 39 -12.68 22.66 -22.41
C ARG A 39 -11.15 22.85 -22.58
N PRO A 40 -10.41 21.86 -23.10
CA PRO A 40 -9.00 22.02 -23.41
C PRO A 40 -8.77 22.80 -24.72
N ASP A 41 -7.60 23.42 -24.83
CA ASP A 41 -7.13 24.09 -26.04
C ASP A 41 -6.80 23.08 -27.15
N PHE A 42 -6.23 21.94 -26.78
CA PHE A 42 -5.91 20.83 -27.69
C PHE A 42 -5.72 19.50 -26.94
N VAL A 43 -5.80 18.40 -27.69
CA VAL A 43 -5.66 17.02 -27.20
C VAL A 43 -4.58 16.30 -27.99
N LEU A 44 -3.74 15.53 -27.30
CA LEU A 44 -2.59 14.80 -27.85
C LEU A 44 -2.74 13.30 -27.55
N PHE A 45 -2.37 12.45 -28.51
CA PHE A 45 -2.40 10.98 -28.37
C PHE A 45 -1.03 10.37 -28.61
N PRO A 46 -0.07 10.55 -27.69
CA PRO A 46 1.22 9.87 -27.79
C PRO A 46 1.05 8.35 -27.72
N GLN A 47 2.03 7.63 -28.27
CA GLN A 47 2.08 6.17 -28.35
C GLN A 47 3.31 5.59 -27.65
N THR A 48 4.27 6.42 -27.25
CA THR A 48 5.48 5.99 -26.53
C THR A 48 5.83 6.95 -25.39
N ALA A 49 6.61 6.46 -24.43
CA ALA A 49 7.11 7.28 -23.32
C ALA A 49 7.93 8.48 -23.81
N GLU A 50 8.71 8.31 -24.88
CA GLU A 50 9.53 9.37 -25.48
C GLU A 50 8.65 10.48 -26.10
N GLN A 51 7.54 10.13 -26.73
CA GLN A 51 6.59 11.11 -27.23
C GLN A 51 5.93 11.89 -26.08
N VAL A 52 5.55 11.21 -24.99
CA VAL A 52 5.04 11.87 -23.78
C VAL A 52 6.08 12.84 -23.22
N ALA A 53 7.33 12.39 -23.05
CA ALA A 53 8.44 13.20 -22.56
C ALA A 53 8.70 14.45 -23.41
N GLN A 54 8.74 14.30 -24.74
CA GLN A 54 8.92 15.43 -25.67
C GLN A 54 7.77 16.43 -25.61
N VAL A 55 6.52 15.94 -25.51
CA VAL A 55 5.33 16.77 -25.34
C VAL A 55 5.40 17.55 -24.02
N VAL A 56 5.66 16.86 -22.91
CA VAL A 56 5.71 17.47 -21.57
C VAL A 56 6.83 18.49 -21.47
N THR A 57 8.03 18.18 -21.98
CA THR A 57 9.16 19.13 -22.03
C THR A 57 8.76 20.43 -22.72
N LEU A 58 8.04 20.33 -23.84
CA LEU A 58 7.60 21.50 -24.60
C LEU A 58 6.50 22.28 -23.87
N LEU A 59 5.55 21.60 -23.25
CA LEU A 59 4.49 22.22 -22.44
C LEU A 59 5.08 22.94 -21.21
N PHE A 60 6.01 22.30 -20.52
CA PHE A 60 6.73 22.84 -19.36
C PHE A 60 7.48 24.13 -19.73
N ARG A 61 8.28 24.09 -20.80
CA ARG A 61 9.03 25.24 -21.31
C ARG A 61 8.13 26.43 -21.66
N GLU A 62 7.00 26.17 -22.29
CA GLU A 62 6.05 27.20 -22.73
C GLU A 62 5.01 27.54 -21.62
N ARG A 63 5.14 26.95 -20.43
CA ARG A 63 4.25 27.11 -19.27
C ARG A 63 2.78 26.89 -19.60
N ILE A 64 2.50 25.88 -20.42
CA ILE A 64 1.14 25.48 -20.79
C ILE A 64 0.67 24.40 -19.79
N PRO A 65 -0.43 24.63 -19.05
CA PRO A 65 -1.04 23.60 -18.21
C PRO A 65 -1.41 22.37 -19.01
N TYR A 66 -1.25 21.20 -18.40
CA TYR A 66 -1.68 19.95 -19.01
C TYR A 66 -2.17 18.97 -17.97
N LEU A 67 -2.89 17.94 -18.42
CA LEU A 67 -3.21 16.76 -17.63
C LEU A 67 -3.07 15.51 -18.48
N ALA A 68 -2.72 14.40 -17.84
CA ALA A 68 -2.82 13.08 -18.44
C ALA A 68 -4.25 12.55 -18.27
N ARG A 69 -4.76 11.85 -19.28
CA ARG A 69 -6.11 11.27 -19.24
C ARG A 69 -6.13 9.87 -19.81
N GLY A 70 -6.70 8.93 -19.06
CA GLY A 70 -7.10 7.62 -19.54
C GLY A 70 -8.40 7.69 -20.34
N ALA A 71 -9.39 6.87 -19.99
CA ALA A 71 -10.73 6.91 -20.58
C ALA A 71 -11.61 8.08 -20.09
N GLY A 72 -11.27 8.69 -18.95
CA GLY A 72 -12.05 9.81 -18.38
C GLY A 72 -13.30 9.40 -17.61
N THR A 73 -13.21 8.31 -16.86
CA THR A 73 -14.28 7.74 -16.03
C THR A 73 -14.32 8.31 -14.61
N ASN A 74 -13.40 9.23 -14.26
CA ASN A 74 -13.26 9.85 -12.95
C ASN A 74 -14.58 10.51 -12.50
N LEU A 75 -14.84 10.51 -11.19
CA LEU A 75 -16.09 11.01 -10.57
C LEU A 75 -15.90 12.32 -9.78
N SER A 76 -14.67 12.81 -9.65
CA SER A 76 -14.30 13.96 -8.80
C SER A 76 -13.80 15.18 -9.59
N GLY A 77 -13.80 15.13 -10.92
CA GLY A 77 -13.28 16.18 -11.80
C GLY A 77 -11.75 16.21 -11.94
N GLY A 78 -11.05 15.16 -11.48
CA GLY A 78 -9.59 15.05 -11.57
C GLY A 78 -9.08 15.05 -13.02
N SER A 79 -9.92 14.61 -13.97
CA SER A 79 -9.57 14.49 -15.39
C SER A 79 -10.07 15.66 -16.26
N ILE A 80 -10.50 16.76 -15.64
CA ILE A 80 -11.05 17.95 -16.31
C ILE A 80 -9.99 19.08 -16.42
N PRO A 81 -9.79 19.68 -17.60
CA PRO A 81 -8.80 20.73 -17.81
C PRO A 81 -9.30 22.11 -17.36
N LEU A 82 -9.44 22.32 -16.05
CA LEU A 82 -9.92 23.56 -15.42
C LEU A 82 -9.13 24.84 -15.79
N LYS A 83 -7.89 24.70 -16.26
CA LYS A 83 -7.03 25.80 -16.73
C LYS A 83 -6.89 25.84 -18.26
N GLY A 84 -7.71 25.09 -19.00
CA GLY A 84 -7.53 24.88 -20.43
C GLY A 84 -6.25 24.09 -20.69
N GLY A 85 -5.50 24.49 -21.71
CA GLY A 85 -4.23 23.85 -22.05
C GLY A 85 -4.40 22.50 -22.73
N ALA A 86 -3.51 21.55 -22.42
CA ALA A 86 -3.41 20.28 -23.13
C ALA A 86 -4.01 19.11 -22.35
N VAL A 87 -4.78 18.26 -23.04
CA VAL A 87 -5.08 16.90 -22.55
C VAL A 87 -4.16 15.92 -23.27
N ILE A 88 -3.37 15.15 -22.52
CA ILE A 88 -2.53 14.08 -23.04
C ILE A 88 -3.28 12.76 -22.81
N SER A 89 -3.92 12.25 -23.86
CA SER A 89 -4.66 11.00 -23.77
C SER A 89 -3.74 9.80 -23.96
N LEU A 90 -3.71 8.91 -22.98
CA LEU A 90 -2.83 7.73 -22.95
C LEU A 90 -3.48 6.48 -23.55
N THR A 91 -4.71 6.58 -24.07
CA THR A 91 -5.51 5.44 -24.57
C THR A 91 -4.91 4.72 -25.78
N ARG A 92 -3.92 5.32 -26.45
CA ARG A 92 -3.16 4.66 -27.53
C ARG A 92 -1.96 3.84 -27.04
N MET A 93 -1.52 4.05 -25.80
CA MET A 93 -0.49 3.23 -25.14
C MET A 93 -1.17 2.06 -24.44
N LYS A 94 -1.54 1.01 -25.19
CA LYS A 94 -2.45 -0.06 -24.76
C LYS A 94 -1.86 -1.47 -24.87
N ARG A 95 -0.54 -1.61 -24.77
CA ARG A 95 0.14 -2.90 -24.83
C ARG A 95 0.33 -3.50 -23.44
N ILE A 96 0.05 -4.79 -23.32
CA ILE A 96 0.59 -5.63 -22.25
C ILE A 96 2.01 -6.00 -22.68
N LEU A 97 3.01 -5.56 -21.92
CA LEU A 97 4.42 -5.65 -22.28
C LEU A 97 5.03 -7.00 -21.86
N SER A 98 4.67 -7.50 -20.69
CA SER A 98 5.00 -8.86 -20.23
C SER A 98 4.05 -9.34 -19.14
N ILE A 99 3.83 -10.65 -19.07
CA ILE A 99 3.22 -11.34 -17.92
C ILE A 99 4.26 -12.35 -17.45
N GLU A 100 4.70 -12.25 -16.20
CA GLU A 100 5.81 -13.02 -15.62
C GLU A 100 5.30 -13.77 -14.37
N PRO A 101 4.60 -14.91 -14.54
CA PRO A 101 4.03 -15.71 -13.45
C PRO A 101 5.03 -16.05 -12.34
N GLU A 102 6.28 -16.33 -12.72
CA GLU A 102 7.39 -16.65 -11.80
C GLU A 102 7.79 -15.47 -10.91
N ASN A 103 7.46 -14.24 -11.31
CA ASN A 103 7.76 -13.01 -10.56
C ASN A 103 6.52 -12.45 -9.85
N PHE A 104 5.34 -13.06 -10.01
CA PHE A 104 4.06 -12.45 -9.60
C PHE A 104 3.93 -11.01 -10.12
N CYS A 105 4.40 -10.77 -11.35
CA CYS A 105 4.48 -9.45 -11.93
C CYS A 105 3.97 -9.45 -13.38
N ALA A 106 3.29 -8.39 -13.79
CA ALA A 106 3.00 -8.10 -15.18
C ALA A 106 3.26 -6.62 -15.47
N ARG A 107 3.75 -6.31 -16.67
CA ARG A 107 4.06 -4.95 -17.10
C ARG A 107 3.11 -4.52 -18.20
N VAL A 108 2.53 -3.34 -18.05
CA VAL A 108 1.50 -2.81 -18.96
C VAL A 108 1.72 -1.34 -19.26
N GLU A 109 1.27 -0.92 -20.44
CA GLU A 109 1.12 0.50 -20.76
C GLU A 109 -0.14 1.08 -20.09
N PRO A 110 -0.16 2.39 -19.79
CA PRO A 110 -1.22 3.02 -18.99
C PRO A 110 -2.62 2.97 -19.59
N GLY A 111 -2.75 2.83 -20.91
CA GLY A 111 -4.00 2.82 -21.65
C GLY A 111 -4.68 1.45 -21.75
N VAL A 112 -4.06 0.37 -21.26
CA VAL A 112 -4.71 -0.96 -21.16
C VAL A 112 -5.92 -0.83 -20.23
N THR A 113 -7.08 -1.36 -20.62
CA THR A 113 -8.25 -1.36 -19.72
C THR A 113 -8.08 -2.40 -18.62
N ASN A 114 -8.68 -2.17 -17.46
CA ASN A 114 -8.61 -3.12 -16.35
C ASN A 114 -9.17 -4.49 -16.76
N LEU A 115 -10.30 -4.54 -17.45
CA LEU A 115 -10.90 -5.81 -17.88
C LEU A 115 -10.02 -6.57 -18.90
N GLU A 116 -9.44 -5.89 -19.89
CA GLU A 116 -8.52 -6.55 -20.84
C GLU A 116 -7.30 -7.13 -20.09
N PHE A 117 -6.79 -6.41 -19.09
CA PHE A 117 -5.70 -6.90 -18.27
C PHE A 117 -6.11 -8.13 -17.45
N GLN A 118 -7.28 -8.10 -16.81
CA GLN A 118 -7.81 -9.25 -16.06
C GLN A 118 -7.96 -10.49 -16.93
N GLN A 119 -8.51 -10.33 -18.14
CA GLN A 119 -8.69 -11.43 -19.09
C GLN A 119 -7.34 -12.05 -19.46
N ALA A 120 -6.34 -11.23 -19.81
CA ALA A 120 -5.00 -11.72 -20.15
C ALA A 120 -4.34 -12.47 -18.98
N LEU A 121 -4.46 -11.97 -17.74
CA LEU A 121 -3.91 -12.65 -16.57
C LEU A 121 -4.58 -13.99 -16.26
N SER A 122 -5.90 -14.08 -16.48
CA SER A 122 -6.67 -15.28 -16.19
C SER A 122 -6.22 -16.49 -17.00
N GLU A 123 -5.75 -16.29 -18.24
CA GLU A 123 -5.16 -17.32 -19.11
C GLU A 123 -3.92 -17.95 -18.49
N HIS A 124 -3.21 -17.21 -17.62
CA HIS A 124 -2.04 -17.68 -16.88
C HIS A 124 -2.38 -18.18 -15.47
N GLY A 125 -3.65 -18.15 -15.05
CA GLY A 125 -4.07 -18.52 -13.70
C GLY A 125 -3.89 -17.43 -12.65
N PHE A 126 -3.82 -16.15 -13.07
CA PHE A 126 -3.63 -15.00 -12.20
C PHE A 126 -4.76 -13.97 -12.37
N PHE A 127 -4.79 -12.99 -11.46
CA PHE A 127 -5.64 -11.80 -11.54
C PHE A 127 -4.92 -10.59 -10.92
N PHE A 128 -5.37 -9.40 -11.28
CA PHE A 128 -5.00 -8.13 -10.69
C PHE A 128 -6.12 -7.70 -9.74
N ALA A 129 -5.85 -7.56 -8.44
CA ALA A 129 -6.93 -7.43 -7.47
C ALA A 129 -7.77 -6.14 -7.56
N PRO A 130 -7.20 -4.95 -7.85
CA PRO A 130 -8.00 -3.75 -8.00
C PRO A 130 -9.00 -3.88 -9.16
N ASP A 131 -10.28 -3.89 -8.85
CA ASP A 131 -11.38 -4.23 -9.75
C ASP A 131 -12.50 -3.17 -9.74
N PRO A 132 -12.22 -1.91 -10.08
CA PRO A 132 -13.19 -0.83 -10.02
C PRO A 132 -14.46 -1.16 -10.83
N ALA A 133 -15.62 -0.63 -10.43
CA ALA A 133 -16.87 -0.88 -11.14
C ALA A 133 -16.80 -0.49 -12.63
N SER A 134 -15.98 0.51 -12.96
CA SER A 134 -15.70 0.96 -14.32
C SER A 134 -14.68 0.10 -15.10
N GLN A 135 -14.25 -1.06 -14.61
CA GLN A 135 -13.16 -1.87 -15.17
C GLN A 135 -13.23 -2.17 -16.68
N ARG A 136 -14.44 -2.17 -17.26
CA ARG A 136 -14.66 -2.32 -18.71
C ARG A 136 -14.06 -1.19 -19.54
N VAL A 137 -13.86 -0.03 -18.94
CA VAL A 137 -13.42 1.20 -19.62
C VAL A 137 -12.29 1.92 -18.89
N SER A 138 -12.17 1.79 -17.56
CA SER A 138 -11.06 2.42 -16.83
C SER A 138 -9.74 1.77 -17.21
N THR A 139 -8.72 2.61 -17.36
CA THR A 139 -7.39 2.22 -17.81
C THR A 139 -6.45 2.05 -16.61
N ILE A 140 -5.46 1.17 -16.68
CA ILE A 140 -4.53 0.92 -15.56
C ILE A 140 -3.82 2.21 -15.11
N GLY A 141 -3.46 3.10 -16.02
CA GLY A 141 -2.86 4.40 -15.66
C GLY A 141 -3.83 5.33 -14.90
N GLY A 142 -5.14 5.22 -15.17
CA GLY A 142 -6.17 5.92 -14.40
C GLY A 142 -6.31 5.32 -13.01
N ASN A 143 -6.30 3.99 -12.90
CA ASN A 143 -6.33 3.32 -11.61
C ASN A 143 -5.13 3.70 -10.73
N VAL A 144 -3.94 3.83 -11.32
CA VAL A 144 -2.74 4.32 -10.63
C VAL A 144 -2.91 5.78 -10.18
N ALA A 145 -3.41 6.65 -11.06
CA ALA A 145 -3.60 8.06 -10.74
C ALA A 145 -4.59 8.28 -9.59
N GLU A 146 -5.65 7.47 -9.51
CA GLU A 146 -6.72 7.60 -8.50
C GLU A 146 -6.51 6.69 -7.28
N ASN A 147 -5.46 5.85 -7.25
CA ASN A 147 -5.31 4.76 -6.30
C ASN A 147 -6.60 3.90 -6.20
N SER A 148 -7.19 3.56 -7.35
CA SER A 148 -8.53 2.98 -7.40
C SER A 148 -8.67 1.71 -6.56
N GLY A 149 -9.84 1.58 -5.95
CA GLY A 149 -10.28 0.38 -5.26
C GLY A 149 -11.26 -0.46 -6.09
N GLY A 150 -12.00 -1.29 -5.38
CA GLY A 150 -13.08 -2.14 -5.88
C GLY A 150 -13.56 -3.11 -4.78
N PRO A 151 -14.50 -4.02 -5.08
CA PRO A 151 -15.02 -5.00 -4.12
C PRO A 151 -13.94 -5.88 -3.47
N HIS A 152 -12.90 -6.27 -4.21
CA HIS A 152 -11.87 -7.20 -3.71
C HIS A 152 -10.83 -6.54 -2.79
N CYS A 153 -10.88 -5.22 -2.63
CA CYS A 153 -9.93 -4.48 -1.80
C CYS A 153 -10.03 -4.80 -0.31
N LEU A 154 -11.18 -5.30 0.16
CA LEU A 154 -11.34 -5.78 1.53
C LEU A 154 -10.24 -6.76 1.92
N LYS A 155 -10.00 -7.77 1.09
CA LYS A 155 -8.98 -8.79 1.33
C LYS A 155 -7.63 -8.34 0.77
N TYR A 156 -7.62 -7.88 -0.49
CA TYR A 156 -6.39 -7.74 -1.27
C TYR A 156 -5.79 -6.33 -1.31
N GLY A 157 -6.42 -5.32 -0.72
CA GLY A 157 -5.95 -3.94 -0.75
C GLY A 157 -6.26 -3.21 -2.07
N VAL A 158 -5.88 -1.93 -2.14
CA VAL A 158 -6.15 -1.02 -3.26
C VAL A 158 -4.96 -0.94 -4.23
N THR A 159 -5.06 -0.14 -5.29
CA THR A 159 -4.03 -0.08 -6.34
C THR A 159 -2.60 0.10 -5.81
N THR A 160 -2.35 0.91 -4.78
CA THR A 160 -1.00 1.11 -4.20
C THR A 160 -0.34 -0.20 -3.76
N ASN A 161 -1.10 -1.17 -3.24
CA ASN A 161 -0.61 -2.49 -2.81
C ASN A 161 -0.19 -3.38 -3.98
N HIS A 162 -0.61 -3.04 -5.20
CA HIS A 162 -0.37 -3.82 -6.41
C HIS A 162 0.53 -3.13 -7.43
N ILE A 163 1.07 -1.94 -7.14
CA ILE A 163 2.10 -1.34 -8.00
C ILE A 163 3.47 -1.63 -7.39
N LEU A 164 4.34 -2.23 -8.19
CA LEU A 164 5.73 -2.57 -7.86
C LEU A 164 6.73 -1.55 -8.45
N GLY A 165 6.34 -0.87 -9.53
CA GLY A 165 7.17 0.14 -10.17
C GLY A 165 6.50 0.89 -11.31
N LEU A 166 7.09 2.04 -11.66
CA LEU A 166 6.61 2.94 -12.72
C LEU A 166 7.78 3.42 -13.57
N LYS A 167 7.58 3.47 -14.89
CA LYS A 167 8.30 4.41 -15.77
C LYS A 167 7.49 5.69 -15.87
N LEU A 168 8.02 6.77 -15.32
CA LEU A 168 7.33 8.04 -15.15
C LEU A 168 7.96 9.12 -16.02
N VAL A 169 7.12 9.90 -16.71
CA VAL A 169 7.51 11.21 -17.25
C VAL A 169 7.25 12.26 -16.19
N THR A 170 8.30 12.89 -15.70
CA THR A 170 8.26 13.94 -14.68
C THR A 170 7.67 15.24 -15.22
N PRO A 171 7.26 16.19 -14.37
CA PRO A 171 6.65 17.45 -14.82
C PRO A 171 7.51 18.28 -15.77
N ASP A 172 8.84 18.16 -15.69
CA ASP A 172 9.81 18.80 -16.58
C ASP A 172 10.18 17.97 -17.82
N GLY A 173 9.60 16.77 -17.97
CA GLY A 173 9.70 15.94 -19.16
C GLY A 173 10.80 14.87 -19.14
N ASN A 174 11.48 14.65 -18.02
CA ASN A 174 12.45 13.56 -17.88
C ASN A 174 11.75 12.21 -17.72
N ILE A 175 12.34 11.15 -18.25
CA ILE A 175 11.90 9.77 -18.01
C ILE A 175 12.70 9.20 -16.84
N ILE A 176 12.00 8.73 -15.81
CA ILE A 176 12.60 8.09 -14.64
C ILE A 176 11.96 6.72 -14.41
N GLU A 177 12.70 5.81 -13.78
CA GLU A 177 12.17 4.51 -13.34
C GLU A 177 12.17 4.45 -11.81
N LEU A 178 11.05 4.05 -11.23
CA LEU A 178 10.82 3.94 -9.79
C LEU A 178 10.39 2.52 -9.47
N GLY A 179 10.91 1.94 -8.38
CA GLY A 179 10.63 0.56 -8.01
C GLY A 179 11.16 -0.44 -9.06
N GLY A 180 10.45 -1.56 -9.23
CA GLY A 180 10.87 -2.59 -10.16
C GLY A 180 9.94 -3.80 -10.18
N ARG A 181 10.52 -4.98 -10.32
CA ARG A 181 9.81 -6.27 -10.32
C ARG A 181 9.93 -7.01 -8.98
N ALA A 182 10.80 -6.54 -8.09
CA ALA A 182 10.88 -7.03 -6.73
C ALA A 182 9.65 -6.55 -5.94
N LEU A 183 9.27 -7.30 -4.92
CA LEU A 183 8.09 -7.00 -4.10
C LEU A 183 8.25 -5.68 -3.31
N ASP A 184 9.46 -5.45 -2.79
CA ASP A 184 9.81 -4.26 -2.01
C ASP A 184 11.06 -3.59 -2.60
N ALA A 185 11.19 -2.28 -2.38
CA ALA A 185 12.38 -1.50 -2.68
C ALA A 185 12.92 -0.85 -1.41
N ALA A 186 14.22 -0.61 -1.34
CA ALA A 186 14.84 0.08 -0.21
C ALA A 186 14.78 1.60 -0.39
N GLY A 187 14.77 2.33 0.73
CA GLY A 187 14.69 3.80 0.76
C GLY A 187 13.24 4.31 0.84
N TYR A 188 13.03 5.58 0.47
CA TYR A 188 11.70 6.19 0.52
C TYR A 188 10.74 5.51 -0.45
N ASP A 189 9.51 5.20 0.00
CA ASP A 189 8.43 4.77 -0.89
C ASP A 189 7.84 5.95 -1.68
N VAL A 190 8.63 6.46 -2.63
CA VAL A 190 8.20 7.51 -3.58
C VAL A 190 7.08 7.00 -4.49
N LEU A 191 6.99 5.68 -4.69
CA LEU A 191 5.91 5.07 -5.46
C LEU A 191 4.55 5.29 -4.78
N GLY A 192 4.48 5.10 -3.46
CA GLY A 192 3.29 5.39 -2.66
C GLY A 192 2.82 6.85 -2.76
N LEU A 193 3.73 7.81 -2.92
CA LEU A 193 3.38 9.22 -3.14
C LEU A 193 2.73 9.47 -4.52
N LEU A 194 3.14 8.72 -5.54
CA LEU A 194 2.68 8.90 -6.93
C LEU A 194 1.35 8.22 -7.21
N VAL A 195 1.10 7.06 -6.60
CA VAL A 195 -0.18 6.36 -6.69
C VAL A 195 -1.23 7.15 -5.91
N GLY A 196 -2.31 7.58 -6.55
CA GLY A 196 -3.30 8.50 -5.96
C GLY A 196 -2.96 9.98 -6.12
N SER A 197 -1.88 10.34 -6.83
CA SER A 197 -1.53 11.75 -7.08
C SER A 197 -2.43 12.46 -8.10
N GLU A 198 -3.38 11.76 -8.71
CA GLU A 198 -4.28 12.28 -9.75
C GLU A 198 -3.53 12.91 -10.94
N GLY A 199 -2.32 12.41 -11.22
CA GLY A 199 -1.48 12.91 -12.31
C GLY A 199 -0.94 14.32 -12.08
N THR A 200 -0.93 14.82 -10.83
CA THR A 200 -0.33 16.12 -10.49
C THR A 200 1.19 16.04 -10.35
N LEU A 201 1.77 14.85 -10.17
CA LEU A 201 3.22 14.67 -9.92
C LEU A 201 3.96 14.02 -11.10
N GLY A 202 3.28 13.73 -12.21
CA GLY A 202 3.87 13.14 -13.41
C GLY A 202 2.91 12.21 -14.16
N ILE A 203 3.43 11.56 -15.21
CA ILE A 203 2.66 10.68 -16.09
C ILE A 203 3.30 9.29 -16.14
N ALA A 204 2.60 8.27 -15.66
CA ALA A 204 3.05 6.88 -15.81
C ALA A 204 2.90 6.42 -17.27
N THR A 205 3.95 5.81 -17.82
CA THR A 205 4.03 5.35 -19.23
C THR A 205 4.30 3.85 -19.38
N GLU A 206 4.81 3.21 -18.32
CA GLU A 206 4.86 1.76 -18.13
C GLU A 206 4.65 1.49 -16.63
N ILE A 207 3.85 0.47 -16.31
CA ILE A 207 3.40 0.15 -14.96
C ILE A 207 3.72 -1.32 -14.69
N SER A 208 4.49 -1.59 -13.65
CA SER A 208 4.75 -2.94 -13.13
C SER A 208 3.73 -3.26 -12.05
N CYS A 209 2.82 -4.17 -12.34
CA CYS A 209 1.73 -4.60 -11.47
C CYS A 209 2.08 -5.93 -10.78
N ARG A 210 1.91 -6.00 -9.45
CA ARG A 210 1.81 -7.26 -8.72
C ARG A 210 0.55 -7.98 -9.17
N ILE A 211 0.67 -9.26 -9.48
CA ILE A 211 -0.46 -10.13 -9.85
C ILE A 211 -0.59 -11.25 -8.83
N LEU A 212 -1.82 -11.64 -8.54
CA LEU A 212 -2.15 -12.66 -7.55
C LEU A 212 -2.65 -13.92 -8.23
N GLN A 213 -2.44 -15.07 -7.61
CA GLN A 213 -2.96 -16.33 -8.15
C GLN A 213 -4.48 -16.40 -8.00
N LEU A 214 -5.16 -16.92 -9.00
CA LEU A 214 -6.58 -17.20 -8.88
C LEU A 214 -6.81 -18.20 -7.74
N PRO A 215 -7.74 -17.90 -6.80
CA PRO A 215 -8.04 -18.80 -5.71
C PRO A 215 -8.56 -20.14 -6.26
N PRO A 216 -8.18 -21.30 -5.66
CA PRO A 216 -8.64 -22.60 -6.13
C PRO A 216 -10.16 -22.80 -6.06
N ALA A 217 -10.83 -22.14 -5.12
CA ALA A 217 -12.28 -22.19 -4.98
C ALA A 217 -12.84 -20.86 -4.46
N VAL A 218 -14.08 -20.58 -4.87
CA VAL A 218 -14.87 -19.41 -4.48
C VAL A 218 -16.29 -19.86 -4.10
N ARG A 219 -16.91 -19.19 -3.13
CA ARG A 219 -18.33 -19.34 -2.79
C ARG A 219 -18.97 -17.96 -2.63
N THR A 220 -20.09 -17.76 -3.30
CA THR A 220 -20.85 -16.50 -3.29
C THR A 220 -22.22 -16.71 -2.65
N LEU A 221 -22.58 -15.84 -1.73
CA LEU A 221 -23.85 -15.86 -1.00
C LEU A 221 -24.60 -14.55 -1.24
N LEU A 222 -25.90 -14.63 -1.44
CA LEU A 222 -26.84 -13.51 -1.37
C LEU A 222 -27.64 -13.62 -0.08
N ALA A 223 -27.42 -12.70 0.87
CA ALA A 223 -28.21 -12.60 2.10
C ALA A 223 -29.22 -11.47 1.97
N ILE A 224 -30.49 -11.75 2.29
CA ILE A 224 -31.63 -10.87 2.03
C ILE A 224 -32.24 -10.42 3.36
N TYR A 225 -32.46 -9.12 3.53
CA TYR A 225 -32.94 -8.53 4.79
C TYR A 225 -34.16 -7.63 4.59
N ASP A 226 -35.04 -7.65 5.60
CA ASP A 226 -36.21 -6.78 5.70
C ASP A 226 -35.89 -5.45 6.43
N ALA A 227 -34.68 -5.28 6.96
CA ALA A 227 -34.17 -4.03 7.54
C ALA A 227 -32.70 -3.79 7.15
N THR A 228 -32.36 -2.52 6.87
CA THR A 228 -31.00 -2.10 6.49
C THR A 228 -30.03 -2.22 7.67
N GLU A 229 -30.51 -1.95 8.88
CA GLU A 229 -29.75 -2.03 10.13
C GLU A 229 -29.25 -3.46 10.38
N ASP A 230 -30.12 -4.46 10.22
CA ASP A 230 -29.79 -5.87 10.39
C ASP A 230 -28.68 -6.31 9.40
N ALA A 231 -28.77 -5.88 8.14
CA ALA A 231 -27.71 -6.13 7.14
C ALA A 231 -26.37 -5.46 7.52
N SER A 232 -26.41 -4.21 7.97
CA SER A 232 -25.20 -3.48 8.39
C SER A 232 -24.54 -4.07 9.65
N GLN A 233 -25.34 -4.64 10.57
CA GLN A 233 -24.83 -5.33 11.75
C GLN A 233 -24.15 -6.66 11.38
N THR A 234 -24.75 -7.43 10.45
CA THR A 234 -24.14 -8.66 9.91
C THR A 234 -22.73 -8.41 9.37
N VAL A 235 -22.52 -7.29 8.66
CA VAL A 235 -21.21 -6.93 8.11
C VAL A 235 -20.16 -6.82 9.20
N SER A 236 -20.48 -6.11 10.29
CA SER A 236 -19.58 -5.94 11.43
C SER A 236 -19.29 -7.27 12.13
N GLU A 237 -20.30 -8.13 12.29
CA GLU A 237 -20.16 -9.42 12.98
C GLU A 237 -19.37 -10.46 12.18
N ILE A 238 -19.46 -10.47 10.84
CA ILE A 238 -18.63 -11.33 9.99
C ILE A 238 -17.14 -11.06 10.23
N ILE A 239 -16.76 -9.79 10.18
CA ILE A 239 -15.36 -9.38 10.40
C ILE A 239 -14.93 -9.63 11.85
N ALA A 240 -15.77 -9.30 12.83
CA ALA A 240 -15.49 -9.54 14.25
C ALA A 240 -15.33 -11.03 14.58
N ALA A 241 -15.99 -11.93 13.83
CA ALA A 241 -15.80 -13.38 13.93
C ALA A 241 -14.47 -13.88 13.34
N GLY A 242 -13.60 -12.99 12.86
CA GLY A 242 -12.33 -13.32 12.24
C GLY A 242 -12.45 -13.86 10.82
N ILE A 243 -13.61 -13.68 10.18
CA ILE A 243 -13.83 -14.05 8.79
C ILE A 243 -13.51 -12.83 7.93
N LEU A 244 -12.55 -12.96 7.03
CA LEU A 244 -12.21 -11.92 6.05
C LEU A 244 -12.68 -12.37 4.65
N PRO A 245 -13.91 -11.98 4.22
CA PRO A 245 -14.38 -12.24 2.87
C PRO A 245 -13.46 -11.64 1.80
N ALA A 246 -13.46 -12.24 0.62
CA ALA A 246 -12.87 -11.63 -0.57
C ALA A 246 -13.61 -10.32 -0.90
N THR A 247 -14.94 -10.35 -0.80
CA THR A 247 -15.83 -9.19 -0.98
C THR A 247 -17.01 -9.25 0.00
N LEU A 248 -17.54 -8.09 0.38
CA LEU A 248 -18.74 -7.97 1.19
C LEU A 248 -19.47 -6.67 0.82
N GLU A 249 -20.42 -6.80 -0.10
CA GLU A 249 -21.10 -5.67 -0.75
C GLU A 249 -22.53 -5.52 -0.26
N MET A 250 -23.04 -4.30 -0.23
CA MET A 250 -24.41 -4.00 0.21
C MET A 250 -25.16 -3.11 -0.79
N MET A 251 -26.45 -3.38 -0.98
CA MET A 251 -27.38 -2.54 -1.75
C MET A 251 -28.70 -2.40 -1.01
N ASP A 252 -29.28 -1.20 -1.04
CA ASP A 252 -30.61 -0.93 -0.47
C ASP A 252 -31.74 -1.05 -1.51
N ASN A 253 -32.99 -0.96 -1.04
CA ASN A 253 -34.18 -1.20 -1.86
C ASN A 253 -34.24 -0.36 -3.14
N LEU A 254 -33.84 0.92 -3.08
CA LEU A 254 -33.88 1.81 -4.25
C LEU A 254 -32.93 1.31 -5.34
N VAL A 255 -31.71 0.94 -4.97
CA VAL A 255 -30.74 0.39 -5.94
C VAL A 255 -31.13 -1.02 -6.38
N ILE A 256 -31.66 -1.86 -5.49
CA ILE A 256 -32.15 -3.20 -5.84
C ILE A 256 -33.20 -3.10 -6.95
N ARG A 257 -34.21 -2.24 -6.79
CA ARG A 257 -35.26 -2.04 -7.79
C ARG A 257 -34.68 -1.55 -9.12
N ALA A 258 -33.76 -0.60 -9.08
CA ALA A 258 -33.11 -0.09 -10.29
C ALA A 258 -32.36 -1.20 -11.04
N VAL A 259 -31.59 -2.00 -10.32
CA VAL A 259 -30.84 -3.13 -10.89
C VAL A 259 -31.78 -4.17 -11.48
N GLU A 260 -32.85 -4.55 -10.77
CA GLU A 260 -33.79 -5.56 -11.26
C GLU A 260 -34.58 -5.12 -12.48
N GLU A 261 -34.95 -3.83 -12.56
CA GLU A 261 -35.62 -3.29 -13.75
C GLU A 261 -34.70 -3.31 -14.97
N ALA A 262 -33.40 -3.04 -14.79
CA ALA A 262 -32.46 -2.89 -15.90
C ALA A 262 -31.74 -4.19 -16.31
N LEU A 263 -31.49 -5.10 -15.37
CA LEU A 263 -30.55 -6.22 -15.53
C LEU A 263 -31.10 -7.59 -15.10
N HIS A 264 -32.21 -7.64 -14.34
CA HIS A 264 -32.82 -8.88 -13.84
C HIS A 264 -31.80 -9.80 -13.15
N ALA A 265 -31.06 -9.27 -12.17
CA ALA A 265 -30.01 -10.01 -11.47
C ALA A 265 -30.55 -11.06 -10.50
N GLY A 266 -31.88 -11.10 -10.28
CA GLY A 266 -32.56 -12.06 -9.40
C GLY A 266 -32.66 -11.59 -7.95
N TYR A 267 -32.42 -10.30 -7.70
CA TYR A 267 -32.62 -9.69 -6.39
C TYR A 267 -34.12 -9.48 -6.10
N PRO A 268 -34.54 -9.66 -4.84
CA PRO A 268 -35.92 -9.44 -4.44
C PRO A 268 -36.25 -7.95 -4.27
N THR A 269 -37.15 -7.41 -5.08
CA THR A 269 -37.50 -5.96 -5.12
C THR A 269 -38.29 -5.44 -3.90
N ASP A 270 -38.72 -6.35 -3.03
CA ASP A 270 -39.39 -6.10 -1.76
C ASP A 270 -38.41 -6.05 -0.56
N ALA A 271 -37.15 -6.46 -0.74
CA ALA A 271 -36.14 -6.44 0.33
C ALA A 271 -35.68 -5.01 0.65
N SER A 272 -35.52 -4.71 1.93
CA SER A 272 -34.95 -3.43 2.37
C SER A 272 -33.46 -3.33 2.04
N ALA A 273 -32.73 -4.45 2.16
CA ALA A 273 -31.33 -4.54 1.80
C ALA A 273 -30.91 -5.95 1.40
N ILE A 274 -29.84 -6.06 0.62
CA ILE A 274 -29.14 -7.31 0.34
C ILE A 274 -27.64 -7.17 0.62
N LEU A 275 -27.02 -8.29 1.03
CA LEU A 275 -25.57 -8.45 1.06
C LEU A 275 -25.14 -9.47 0.01
N ILE A 276 -24.07 -9.16 -0.73
CA ILE A 276 -23.36 -10.12 -1.58
C ILE A 276 -22.02 -10.41 -0.90
N ILE A 277 -21.85 -11.67 -0.49
CA ILE A 277 -20.71 -12.11 0.33
C ILE A 277 -19.93 -13.13 -0.50
N GLU A 278 -18.65 -12.90 -0.72
CA GLU A 278 -17.79 -13.85 -1.42
C GLU A 278 -16.61 -14.27 -0.55
N VAL A 279 -16.39 -15.57 -0.42
CA VAL A 279 -15.24 -16.16 0.25
C VAL A 279 -14.45 -17.03 -0.71
N ASP A 280 -13.13 -16.95 -0.62
CA ASP A 280 -12.22 -17.67 -1.49
C ASP A 280 -11.04 -18.29 -0.74
N GLY A 281 -10.46 -19.33 -1.33
CA GLY A 281 -9.33 -20.06 -0.76
C GLY A 281 -9.30 -21.54 -1.14
N ILE A 282 -8.74 -22.35 -0.24
CA ILE A 282 -8.64 -23.80 -0.39
C ILE A 282 -10.02 -24.44 -0.20
N ALA A 283 -10.43 -25.28 -1.16
CA ALA A 283 -11.79 -25.81 -1.26
C ALA A 283 -12.27 -26.52 0.02
N GLU A 284 -11.38 -27.28 0.65
CA GLU A 284 -11.63 -28.07 1.86
C GLU A 284 -11.99 -27.21 3.09
N GLY A 285 -11.61 -25.92 3.10
CA GLY A 285 -11.90 -24.98 4.20
C GLY A 285 -13.15 -24.12 4.00
N LEU A 286 -13.65 -23.99 2.76
CA LEU A 286 -14.72 -23.03 2.47
C LEU A 286 -16.08 -23.43 3.04
N ALA A 287 -16.40 -24.72 3.09
CA ALA A 287 -17.69 -25.18 3.61
C ALA A 287 -17.92 -24.80 5.08
N GLU A 288 -16.87 -24.84 5.90
CA GLU A 288 -16.94 -24.39 7.29
C GLU A 288 -17.17 -22.87 7.38
N THR A 289 -16.44 -22.11 6.56
CA THR A 289 -16.55 -20.65 6.50
C THR A 289 -17.95 -20.20 6.09
N VAL A 290 -18.54 -20.84 5.07
CA VAL A 290 -19.91 -20.59 4.62
C VAL A 290 -20.92 -20.82 5.74
N ARG A 291 -20.81 -21.94 6.48
CA ARG A 291 -21.72 -22.22 7.61
C ARG A 291 -21.64 -21.15 8.71
N MET A 292 -20.44 -20.70 9.06
CA MET A 292 -20.28 -19.64 10.05
C MET A 292 -20.93 -18.32 9.61
N ILE A 293 -20.80 -17.96 8.32
CA ILE A 293 -21.45 -16.77 7.76
C ILE A 293 -22.97 -16.92 7.83
N GLU A 294 -23.54 -18.06 7.44
CA GLU A 294 -24.98 -18.31 7.55
C GLU A 294 -25.48 -18.16 8.99
N ASP A 295 -24.75 -18.67 9.97
CA ASP A 295 -25.12 -18.56 11.39
C ASP A 295 -25.08 -17.10 11.88
N ILE A 296 -24.13 -16.30 11.40
CA ILE A 296 -24.09 -14.86 11.68
C ILE A 296 -25.30 -14.16 11.04
N CYS A 297 -25.61 -14.45 9.78
CA CYS A 297 -26.79 -13.90 9.10
C CYS A 297 -28.08 -14.25 9.86
N ARG A 298 -28.25 -15.49 10.31
CA ARG A 298 -29.43 -15.94 11.10
C ARG A 298 -29.56 -15.19 12.42
N ARG A 299 -28.46 -14.97 13.14
CA ARG A 299 -28.46 -14.16 14.39
C ARG A 299 -28.90 -12.72 14.16
N ASN A 300 -28.65 -12.20 12.97
CA ASN A 300 -29.03 -10.86 12.54
C ASN A 300 -30.32 -10.84 11.71
N ARG A 301 -31.24 -11.79 11.94
CA ARG A 301 -32.60 -11.78 11.37
C ARG A 301 -32.65 -11.76 9.83
N VAL A 302 -31.70 -12.40 9.17
CA VAL A 302 -31.77 -12.60 7.71
C VAL A 302 -33.08 -13.29 7.33
N ARG A 303 -33.73 -12.82 6.27
CA ARG A 303 -34.94 -13.43 5.68
C ARG A 303 -34.60 -14.73 4.96
N GLU A 304 -33.55 -14.68 4.14
CA GLU A 304 -33.11 -15.79 3.31
C GLU A 304 -31.61 -15.63 2.98
N VAL A 305 -30.87 -16.75 2.97
CA VAL A 305 -29.51 -16.81 2.43
C VAL A 305 -29.51 -17.77 1.25
N ARG A 306 -29.10 -17.29 0.07
CA ARG A 306 -28.96 -18.09 -1.15
C ARG A 306 -27.49 -18.26 -1.47
N VAL A 307 -27.02 -19.51 -1.51
CA VAL A 307 -25.67 -19.84 -1.99
C VAL A 307 -25.75 -20.08 -3.50
N ALA A 308 -24.92 -19.39 -4.28
CA ALA A 308 -24.86 -19.59 -5.72
C ALA A 308 -24.47 -21.05 -6.04
N ARG A 309 -25.24 -21.71 -6.91
CA ARG A 309 -25.07 -23.14 -7.22
C ARG A 309 -23.93 -23.40 -8.19
N ASP A 310 -23.70 -22.47 -9.10
CA ASP A 310 -22.70 -22.55 -10.16
C ASP A 310 -22.15 -21.16 -10.52
N GLU A 311 -21.17 -21.15 -11.43
CA GLU A 311 -20.52 -19.92 -11.88
C GLU A 311 -21.48 -18.97 -12.59
N ARG A 312 -22.49 -19.48 -13.29
CA ARG A 312 -23.47 -18.65 -14.00
C ARG A 312 -24.34 -17.86 -13.02
N GLU A 313 -24.83 -18.51 -11.97
CA GLU A 313 -25.59 -17.84 -10.91
C GLU A 313 -24.73 -16.82 -10.16
N ARG A 314 -23.46 -17.15 -9.87
CA ARG A 314 -22.48 -16.21 -9.31
C ARG A 314 -22.28 -14.99 -10.22
N GLU A 315 -22.03 -15.18 -11.51
CA GLU A 315 -21.83 -14.11 -12.48
C GLU A 315 -23.08 -13.22 -12.62
N GLN A 316 -24.28 -13.80 -12.58
CA GLN A 316 -25.54 -13.05 -12.61
C GLN A 316 -25.70 -12.14 -11.39
N LEU A 317 -25.46 -12.67 -10.18
CA LEU A 317 -25.46 -11.88 -8.96
C LEU A 317 -24.43 -10.74 -9.04
N TRP A 318 -23.24 -11.00 -9.57
CA TRP A 318 -22.23 -9.94 -9.69
C TRP A 318 -22.51 -8.92 -10.80
N ALA A 319 -23.18 -9.34 -11.89
CA ALA A 319 -23.57 -8.45 -12.97
C ALA A 319 -24.51 -7.35 -12.47
N GLY A 320 -25.44 -7.68 -11.57
CA GLY A 320 -26.31 -6.71 -10.89
C GLY A 320 -25.51 -5.65 -10.12
N ARG A 321 -24.64 -6.09 -9.20
CA ARG A 321 -23.81 -5.19 -8.37
C ARG A 321 -22.88 -4.30 -9.19
N ARG A 322 -22.21 -4.83 -10.22
CA ARG A 322 -21.33 -4.05 -11.11
C ARG A 322 -22.11 -3.08 -12.00
N GLY A 323 -23.32 -3.44 -12.37
CA GLY A 323 -24.19 -2.63 -13.22
C GLY A 323 -25.02 -1.57 -12.49
N ALA A 324 -24.96 -1.51 -11.16
CA ALA A 324 -25.82 -0.65 -10.33
C ALA A 324 -25.83 0.83 -10.74
N PHE A 325 -24.66 1.44 -10.94
CA PHE A 325 -24.57 2.84 -11.38
C PHE A 325 -25.25 3.09 -12.73
N GLY A 326 -25.02 2.19 -13.69
CA GLY A 326 -25.65 2.26 -15.01
C GLY A 326 -27.16 1.99 -14.98
N ALA A 327 -27.63 1.16 -14.06
CA ALA A 327 -29.04 0.90 -13.84
C ALA A 327 -29.76 2.13 -13.27
N VAL A 328 -29.17 2.76 -12.24
CA VAL A 328 -29.66 4.02 -11.65
C VAL A 328 -29.73 5.13 -12.69
N ALA A 329 -28.71 5.26 -13.55
CA ALA A 329 -28.66 6.26 -14.62
C ALA A 329 -29.80 6.15 -15.65
N ARG A 330 -30.52 5.02 -15.70
CA ARG A 330 -31.69 4.84 -16.59
C ARG A 330 -32.98 5.37 -15.97
N LEU A 331 -33.06 5.38 -14.65
CA LEU A 331 -34.28 5.74 -13.92
C LEU A 331 -34.29 7.22 -13.52
N PHE A 332 -33.12 7.78 -13.22
CA PHE A 332 -32.98 9.17 -12.79
C PHE A 332 -32.17 9.98 -13.80
N PRO A 333 -32.54 11.26 -14.05
CA PRO A 333 -31.85 12.09 -15.04
C PRO A 333 -30.40 12.39 -14.65
N ASN A 334 -30.13 12.60 -13.36
CA ASN A 334 -28.80 12.79 -12.81
C ASN A 334 -28.69 12.16 -11.42
N TYR A 335 -27.46 11.80 -11.03
CA TYR A 335 -27.12 11.46 -9.66
C TYR A 335 -25.74 12.02 -9.29
N SER A 336 -25.56 12.34 -8.02
CA SER A 336 -24.26 12.70 -7.44
C SER A 336 -23.81 11.60 -6.49
N VAL A 337 -22.52 11.26 -6.50
CA VAL A 337 -21.98 10.16 -5.68
C VAL A 337 -21.17 10.73 -4.53
N SER A 338 -21.62 10.53 -3.30
CA SER A 338 -20.85 10.95 -2.12
C SER A 338 -19.94 9.83 -1.63
N ASP A 339 -18.80 9.62 -2.29
CA ASP A 339 -17.80 8.62 -1.89
C ASP A 339 -17.05 9.04 -0.62
N GLY A 340 -17.37 8.39 0.51
CA GLY A 340 -16.71 8.58 1.80
C GLY A 340 -16.57 7.24 2.53
N THR A 341 -15.55 7.10 3.36
CA THR A 341 -15.28 5.84 4.09
C THR A 341 -15.45 6.04 5.58
N VAL A 342 -15.84 4.99 6.30
CA VAL A 342 -15.99 5.00 7.77
C VAL A 342 -15.48 3.68 8.36
N PRO A 343 -15.11 3.65 9.64
CA PRO A 343 -14.90 2.39 10.35
C PRO A 343 -16.13 1.48 10.28
N ARG A 344 -15.94 0.17 10.11
CA ARG A 344 -17.05 -0.78 9.85
C ARG A 344 -18.14 -0.76 10.92
N ASN A 345 -17.74 -0.64 12.19
CA ASN A 345 -18.64 -0.53 13.35
C ASN A 345 -19.48 0.77 13.36
N LYS A 346 -19.14 1.76 12.51
CA LYS A 346 -19.89 3.01 12.34
C LYS A 346 -20.84 3.02 11.16
N LEU A 347 -20.83 1.97 10.31
CA LEU A 347 -21.74 1.87 9.17
C LEU A 347 -23.22 2.05 9.54
N PRO A 348 -23.78 1.38 10.58
CA PRO A 348 -25.20 1.56 10.93
C PRO A 348 -25.54 3.00 11.31
N GLU A 349 -24.65 3.66 12.06
CA GLU A 349 -24.82 5.03 12.52
C GLU A 349 -24.87 6.02 11.35
N VAL A 350 -23.93 5.89 10.41
CA VAL A 350 -23.74 6.79 9.28
C VAL A 350 -24.82 6.59 8.22
N LEU A 351 -25.25 5.35 7.94
CA LEU A 351 -26.38 5.10 7.02
C LEU A 351 -27.68 5.74 7.50
N ARG A 352 -27.93 5.71 8.82
CA ARG A 352 -29.06 6.43 9.42
C ARG A 352 -28.94 7.94 9.22
N GLN A 353 -27.75 8.52 9.42
CA GLN A 353 -27.50 9.94 9.17
C GLN A 353 -27.73 10.31 7.70
N VAL A 354 -27.27 9.49 6.75
CA VAL A 354 -27.53 9.68 5.31
C VAL A 354 -29.03 9.73 5.02
N SER A 355 -29.81 8.83 5.61
CA SER A 355 -31.28 8.82 5.48
C SER A 355 -31.93 10.11 6.02
N GLU A 356 -31.50 10.58 7.20
CA GLU A 356 -32.00 11.83 7.78
C GLU A 356 -31.59 13.07 6.96
N ILE A 357 -30.39 13.07 6.38
CA ILE A 357 -29.93 14.12 5.46
C ILE A 357 -30.81 14.15 4.20
N GLY A 358 -31.12 12.98 3.61
CA GLY A 358 -32.04 12.87 2.48
C GLY A 358 -33.41 13.51 2.79
N LYS A 359 -33.98 13.20 3.97
CA LYS A 359 -35.24 13.82 4.44
C LYS A 359 -35.12 15.33 4.63
N LYS A 360 -34.05 15.79 5.29
CA LYS A 360 -33.79 17.22 5.57
C LYS A 360 -33.75 18.07 4.30
N TYR A 361 -33.15 17.56 3.23
CA TYR A 361 -33.02 18.27 1.95
C TYR A 361 -34.08 17.91 0.91
N ALA A 362 -35.04 17.03 1.26
CA ALA A 362 -36.04 16.47 0.36
C ALA A 362 -35.41 15.89 -0.92
N LEU A 363 -34.46 14.98 -0.74
CA LEU A 363 -33.74 14.25 -1.79
C LEU A 363 -33.85 12.75 -1.57
N GLU A 364 -34.04 12.01 -2.65
CA GLU A 364 -33.96 10.55 -2.62
C GLU A 364 -32.49 10.11 -2.72
N ILE A 365 -32.12 9.16 -1.88
CA ILE A 365 -30.74 8.65 -1.80
C ILE A 365 -30.79 7.13 -1.80
N GLY A 366 -30.20 6.51 -2.83
CA GLY A 366 -29.96 5.07 -2.88
C GLY A 366 -28.53 4.73 -2.48
N ASN A 367 -28.32 3.55 -1.88
CA ASN A 367 -27.01 3.14 -1.39
C ASN A 367 -26.54 1.86 -2.08
N VAL A 368 -25.31 1.90 -2.61
CA VAL A 368 -24.60 0.75 -3.16
C VAL A 368 -23.13 0.86 -2.82
N PHE A 369 -22.58 -0.05 -2.03
CA PHE A 369 -21.29 0.25 -1.43
C PHE A 369 -20.52 -0.97 -0.91
N HIS A 370 -19.24 -0.75 -0.64
CA HIS A 370 -18.29 -1.75 -0.17
C HIS A 370 -18.38 -1.87 1.35
N ALA A 371 -19.43 -2.50 1.85
CA ALA A 371 -19.69 -2.61 3.28
C ALA A 371 -18.52 -3.27 4.04
N GLY A 372 -17.84 -4.22 3.39
CA GLY A 372 -16.68 -4.90 3.91
C GLY A 372 -15.50 -4.02 4.28
N ASP A 373 -15.27 -2.90 3.62
CA ASP A 373 -14.17 -1.97 3.92
C ASP A 373 -14.64 -0.59 4.39
N GLY A 374 -15.96 -0.45 4.59
CA GLY A 374 -16.58 0.77 5.09
C GLY A 374 -16.66 1.90 4.08
N ASN A 375 -16.39 1.66 2.78
CA ASN A 375 -16.56 2.67 1.74
C ASN A 375 -18.01 2.78 1.30
N LEU A 376 -18.64 3.94 1.53
CA LEU A 376 -20.05 4.24 1.25
C LEU A 376 -20.20 5.00 -0.08
N HIS A 377 -21.16 4.61 -0.92
CA HIS A 377 -21.58 5.40 -2.10
C HIS A 377 -23.08 5.74 -2.06
N PRO A 378 -23.52 6.70 -1.23
CA PRO A 378 -24.81 7.35 -1.37
C PRO A 378 -24.94 8.01 -2.75
N LEU A 379 -25.96 7.59 -3.49
CA LEU A 379 -26.34 8.13 -4.78
C LEU A 379 -27.50 9.10 -4.58
N ILE A 380 -27.22 10.40 -4.65
CA ILE A 380 -28.21 11.46 -4.46
C ILE A 380 -28.87 11.75 -5.81
N PHE A 381 -30.15 11.42 -5.97
CA PHE A 381 -30.87 11.57 -7.24
C PHE A 381 -31.42 12.99 -7.41
N PHE A 382 -31.26 13.56 -8.60
CA PHE A 382 -31.72 14.92 -8.88
C PHE A 382 -31.85 15.19 -10.39
N ASP A 383 -32.39 16.37 -10.73
CA ASP A 383 -32.43 16.93 -12.06
C ASP A 383 -31.55 18.19 -12.11
N VAL A 384 -30.46 18.13 -12.88
CA VAL A 384 -29.52 19.26 -13.00
C VAL A 384 -30.16 20.52 -13.62
N ARG A 385 -31.33 20.38 -14.26
CA ARG A 385 -32.09 21.51 -14.81
C ARG A 385 -32.79 22.34 -13.73
N ASP A 386 -32.88 21.85 -12.49
CA ASP A 386 -33.31 22.59 -11.32
C ASP A 386 -32.09 23.06 -10.50
N PRO A 387 -31.72 24.36 -10.57
CA PRO A 387 -30.58 24.89 -9.83
C PRO A 387 -30.78 24.84 -8.30
N GLN A 388 -32.01 24.93 -7.80
CA GLN A 388 -32.28 24.85 -6.37
C GLN A 388 -32.12 23.43 -5.86
N GLN A 389 -32.55 22.43 -6.64
CA GLN A 389 -32.30 21.04 -6.31
C GLN A 389 -30.80 20.72 -6.33
N THR A 390 -30.08 21.21 -7.34
CA THR A 390 -28.62 21.05 -7.45
C THR A 390 -27.89 21.64 -6.24
N GLU A 391 -28.29 22.83 -5.77
CA GLU A 391 -27.72 23.43 -4.55
C GLU A 391 -27.99 22.57 -3.30
N ARG A 392 -29.19 21.99 -3.17
CA ARG A 392 -29.50 21.06 -2.06
C ARG A 392 -28.63 19.79 -2.13
N VAL A 393 -28.36 19.27 -3.34
CA VAL A 393 -27.48 18.11 -3.55
C VAL A 393 -26.07 18.41 -3.07
N HIS A 394 -25.49 19.56 -3.43
CA HIS A 394 -24.15 19.93 -2.96
C HIS A 394 -24.09 20.04 -1.42
N ARG A 395 -25.12 20.63 -0.79
CA ARG A 395 -25.19 20.72 0.68
C ARG A 395 -25.34 19.36 1.34
N ALA A 396 -26.22 18.51 0.81
CA ALA A 396 -26.42 17.14 1.30
C ALA A 396 -25.13 16.32 1.17
N GLY A 397 -24.46 16.37 0.02
CA GLY A 397 -23.19 15.69 -0.21
C GLY A 397 -22.10 16.14 0.76
N LYS A 398 -21.98 17.46 1.01
CA LYS A 398 -21.04 17.99 2.01
C LYS A 398 -21.37 17.47 3.42
N GLU A 399 -22.61 17.51 3.84
CA GLU A 399 -23.04 17.05 5.18
C GLU A 399 -22.83 15.53 5.35
N ILE A 400 -22.97 14.75 4.28
CA ILE A 400 -22.63 13.31 4.28
C ILE A 400 -21.12 13.10 4.47
N LEU A 401 -20.27 13.87 3.79
CA LEU A 401 -18.82 13.79 3.96
C LEU A 401 -18.39 14.22 5.38
N GLU A 402 -19.01 15.27 5.92
CA GLU A 402 -18.81 15.70 7.32
C GLU A 402 -19.20 14.60 8.31
N ALA A 403 -20.32 13.90 8.08
CA ALA A 403 -20.74 12.76 8.88
C ALA A 403 -19.73 11.59 8.81
N CYS A 404 -19.19 11.28 7.64
CA CYS A 404 -18.17 10.25 7.48
C CYS A 404 -16.89 10.58 8.28
N VAL A 405 -16.40 11.82 8.16
CA VAL A 405 -15.21 12.29 8.88
C VAL A 405 -15.45 12.30 10.40
N ALA A 406 -16.61 12.78 10.85
CA ALA A 406 -16.98 12.79 12.27
C ALA A 406 -17.04 11.38 12.87
N ALA A 407 -17.37 10.37 12.07
CA ALA A 407 -17.36 8.96 12.46
C ALA A 407 -15.95 8.33 12.49
N GLY A 408 -14.89 9.10 12.21
CA GLY A 408 -13.51 8.60 12.16
C GLY A 408 -13.07 8.11 10.76
N GLY A 409 -13.82 8.50 9.74
CA GLY A 409 -13.63 8.17 8.33
C GLY A 409 -12.79 9.17 7.53
N THR A 410 -12.90 9.11 6.20
CA THR A 410 -12.31 10.11 5.27
C THR A 410 -13.29 10.53 4.17
N ILE A 411 -12.97 11.62 3.47
CA ILE A 411 -13.80 12.26 2.43
C ILE A 411 -13.77 11.55 1.07
N SER A 412 -12.88 10.56 0.88
CA SER A 412 -12.84 9.75 -0.34
C SER A 412 -12.17 8.41 -0.10
N GLY A 413 -12.86 7.35 -0.50
CA GLY A 413 -12.34 5.99 -0.47
C GLY A 413 -11.59 5.59 -1.73
N GLU A 414 -12.12 5.94 -2.90
CA GLU A 414 -11.58 5.45 -4.18
C GLU A 414 -11.73 6.36 -5.40
N HIS A 415 -12.50 7.47 -5.31
CA HIS A 415 -12.75 8.37 -6.44
C HIS A 415 -11.80 9.56 -6.57
N GLY A 416 -10.86 9.71 -5.62
CA GLY A 416 -9.98 10.86 -5.53
C GLY A 416 -10.67 12.10 -4.94
N VAL A 417 -9.87 13.13 -4.73
CA VAL A 417 -10.33 14.47 -4.32
C VAL A 417 -10.76 15.27 -5.54
N GLY A 418 -9.98 15.18 -6.63
CA GLY A 418 -10.26 15.90 -7.86
C GLY A 418 -10.34 17.41 -7.63
N ALA A 419 -11.31 18.01 -8.30
CA ALA A 419 -11.72 19.39 -8.09
C ALA A 419 -12.98 19.51 -7.24
N GLU A 420 -13.80 18.45 -7.21
CA GLU A 420 -15.08 18.42 -6.51
C GLU A 420 -14.91 18.51 -4.99
N LYS A 421 -13.92 17.79 -4.43
CA LYS A 421 -13.78 17.63 -2.97
C LYS A 421 -12.66 18.48 -2.35
N ILE A 422 -12.07 19.40 -3.10
CA ILE A 422 -10.94 20.22 -2.63
C ILE A 422 -11.26 20.94 -1.31
N ASP A 423 -12.45 21.54 -1.21
CA ASP A 423 -12.86 22.29 -0.03
C ASP A 423 -13.05 21.39 1.21
N ALA A 424 -13.37 20.10 0.99
CA ALA A 424 -13.53 19.12 2.05
C ALA A 424 -12.19 18.62 2.62
N MET A 425 -11.05 18.93 1.97
CA MET A 425 -9.71 18.55 2.47
C MET A 425 -9.43 19.04 3.89
N HIS A 426 -9.98 20.21 4.26
CA HIS A 426 -9.85 20.78 5.60
C HIS A 426 -10.62 20.01 6.69
N LEU A 427 -11.51 19.10 6.31
CA LEU A 427 -12.17 18.19 7.26
C LEU A 427 -11.21 17.10 7.75
N VAL A 428 -10.25 16.69 6.91
CA VAL A 428 -9.33 15.56 7.21
C VAL A 428 -7.94 16.05 7.60
N PHE A 429 -7.48 17.15 6.99
CA PHE A 429 -6.11 17.63 7.14
C PHE A 429 -6.05 19.00 7.77
N GLY A 430 -5.11 19.15 8.71
CA GLY A 430 -4.74 20.44 9.26
C GLY A 430 -3.95 21.29 8.26
N VAL A 431 -3.69 22.53 8.67
CA VAL A 431 -2.96 23.51 7.86
C VAL A 431 -1.52 23.03 7.57
N ASN A 432 -0.89 22.36 8.54
CA ASN A 432 0.50 21.91 8.40
C ASN A 432 0.64 20.76 7.40
N GLU A 433 -0.30 19.81 7.39
CA GLU A 433 -0.33 18.70 6.43
C GLU A 433 -0.55 19.21 5.01
N ILE A 434 -1.52 20.11 4.82
CA ILE A 434 -1.80 20.73 3.50
C ILE A 434 -0.57 21.49 3.02
N GLU A 435 0.13 22.22 3.90
CA GLU A 435 1.34 22.93 3.53
C GLU A 435 2.49 21.99 3.16
N LEU A 436 2.68 20.87 3.88
CA LEU A 436 3.66 19.87 3.49
C LEU A 436 3.35 19.28 2.09
N MET A 437 2.09 18.90 1.84
CA MET A 437 1.68 18.40 0.52
C MET A 437 1.91 19.44 -0.59
N ARG A 438 1.67 20.72 -0.29
CA ARG A 438 1.96 21.83 -1.21
C ARG A 438 3.46 21.99 -1.46
N ARG A 439 4.30 21.89 -0.43
CA ARG A 439 5.77 21.91 -0.57
C ARG A 439 6.25 20.77 -1.45
N LEU A 440 5.75 19.55 -1.23
CA LEU A 440 6.06 18.38 -2.07
C LEU A 440 5.64 18.61 -3.52
N LYS A 441 4.42 19.10 -3.76
CA LYS A 441 3.94 19.44 -5.11
C LYS A 441 4.84 20.49 -5.78
N ASN A 442 5.19 21.56 -5.09
CA ASN A 442 6.03 22.62 -5.63
C ASN A 442 7.48 22.18 -5.88
N ALA A 443 7.99 21.25 -5.07
CA ALA A 443 9.32 20.69 -5.25
C ALA A 443 9.42 19.79 -6.49
N LEU A 444 8.35 19.03 -6.79
CA LEU A 444 8.31 18.09 -7.92
C LEU A 444 7.73 18.70 -9.21
N ASP A 445 6.86 19.70 -9.11
CA ASP A 445 6.33 20.51 -10.22
C ASP A 445 6.47 22.01 -9.93
N PRO A 446 7.69 22.57 -10.01
CA PRO A 446 7.94 23.98 -9.68
C PRO A 446 7.25 24.98 -10.62
N ALA A 447 6.85 24.53 -11.82
CA ALA A 447 6.14 25.38 -12.78
C ALA A 447 4.61 25.37 -12.55
N GLY A 448 4.09 24.44 -11.75
CA GLY A 448 2.65 24.31 -11.48
C GLY A 448 1.81 23.98 -12.72
N VAL A 449 2.40 23.29 -13.71
CA VAL A 449 1.74 22.99 -15.00
C VAL A 449 1.10 21.62 -15.03
N CYS A 450 1.49 20.70 -14.15
CA CYS A 450 1.05 19.32 -14.14
C CYS A 450 -0.26 19.19 -13.33
N ASN A 451 -1.36 18.98 -14.06
CA ASN A 451 -2.74 18.90 -13.59
C ASN A 451 -3.13 19.93 -12.50
N PRO A 452 -3.04 21.25 -12.77
CA PRO A 452 -3.28 22.27 -11.75
C PRO A 452 -4.76 22.35 -11.32
N ARG A 453 -4.98 22.83 -10.09
CA ARG A 453 -6.28 23.00 -9.40
C ARG A 453 -6.99 21.70 -9.00
N LYS A 454 -6.22 20.67 -8.67
CA LYS A 454 -6.73 19.37 -8.19
C LYS A 454 -6.03 19.03 -6.89
N VAL A 455 -6.66 18.16 -6.10
CA VAL A 455 -6.14 17.55 -4.86
C VAL A 455 -5.95 18.54 -3.71
N LEU A 456 -5.32 19.70 -3.93
CA LEU A 456 -4.93 20.66 -2.90
C LEU A 456 -5.68 22.00 -3.03
N PRO A 457 -6.13 22.60 -1.91
CA PRO A 457 -6.77 23.91 -1.91
C PRO A 457 -5.79 25.06 -2.24
N GLU A 458 -6.31 26.13 -2.89
CA GLU A 458 -5.51 27.29 -3.36
C GLU A 458 -5.05 28.21 -2.21
N SER A 459 -5.81 28.35 -1.11
CA SER A 459 -5.48 29.22 0.03
C SER A 459 -5.33 28.45 1.34
N SER A 460 -4.47 28.94 2.24
CA SER A 460 -4.28 28.43 3.61
C SER A 460 -5.13 29.14 4.68
N SER A 461 -6.14 29.93 4.31
CA SER A 461 -7.01 30.72 5.20
C SER A 461 -8.48 30.28 5.04
N GLU A 462 -9.36 30.17 6.03
CA GLU A 462 -9.41 30.77 7.38
C GLU A 462 -10.51 30.06 8.23
N THR A 463 -10.15 29.43 9.36
CA THR A 463 -10.79 29.65 10.68
C THR A 463 -9.83 29.11 11.72
N ILE A 464 -9.08 30.01 12.35
CA ILE A 464 -8.22 29.67 13.49
C ILE A 464 -9.16 29.40 14.66
N VAL A 465 -9.42 28.12 14.96
CA VAL A 465 -9.71 27.73 16.34
C VAL A 465 -8.34 27.59 16.99
N PRO A 466 -7.96 28.47 17.94
CA PRO A 466 -6.64 28.37 18.56
C PRO A 466 -6.56 27.05 19.35
N PRO A 467 -5.46 26.29 19.25
CA PRO A 467 -5.19 25.25 20.24
C PRO A 467 -5.09 25.90 21.63
N ALA A 468 -5.53 25.18 22.66
CA ALA A 468 -5.49 25.62 24.04
C ALA A 468 -4.09 26.17 24.41
N GLN A 469 -4.10 27.28 25.13
CA GLN A 469 -2.92 28.10 25.46
C GLN A 469 -1.73 27.27 25.96
N SER A 470 -0.56 27.49 25.33
CA SER A 470 0.73 27.01 25.82
C SER A 470 1.00 27.53 27.25
N PRO A 471 1.52 26.71 28.17
CA PRO A 471 1.96 27.19 29.47
C PRO A 471 3.11 28.19 29.33
N ARG A 472 3.07 29.26 30.14
CA ARG A 472 4.10 30.30 30.19
C ARG A 472 5.44 29.71 30.63
N HIS A 473 6.50 30.11 29.94
CA HIS A 473 7.89 29.81 30.27
C HIS A 473 8.26 30.26 31.69
N SER A 474 9.03 29.42 32.40
CA SER A 474 9.80 29.82 33.58
C SER A 474 11.23 29.28 33.50
N SER A 475 12.17 30.24 33.63
CA SER A 475 13.60 30.17 33.96
C SER A 475 14.56 29.33 33.09
N GLU A 476 15.54 30.03 32.52
CA GLU A 476 16.81 29.48 32.01
C GLU A 476 17.55 28.69 33.11
N PRO A 477 18.14 27.52 32.79
CA PRO A 477 19.26 26.99 33.55
C PRO A 477 20.59 27.40 32.93
N ALA A 478 21.52 27.70 33.83
CA ALA A 478 22.86 28.17 33.60
C ALA A 478 23.70 27.30 32.64
N SER A 479 24.61 27.99 31.95
CA SER A 479 25.73 27.41 31.23
C SER A 479 26.63 26.63 32.18
N ASP A 480 26.79 25.32 31.94
CA ASP A 480 27.90 24.55 32.51
C ASP A 480 28.40 23.51 31.49
N GLY A 481 29.72 23.32 31.50
CA GLY A 481 30.54 22.65 30.47
C GLY A 481 30.03 21.29 30.00
N ILE A 482 30.16 21.07 28.68
CA ILE A 482 29.53 19.98 27.92
C ILE A 482 30.38 18.70 27.93
N PRO A 483 29.89 17.57 28.46
CA PRO A 483 30.35 16.23 28.12
C PRO A 483 29.55 15.63 26.96
N SER A 484 30.04 14.52 26.42
CA SER A 484 29.52 13.76 25.26
C SER A 484 28.04 13.28 25.35
N ARG A 485 27.35 13.26 24.19
CA ARG A 485 26.06 12.62 23.82
C ARG A 485 24.87 12.79 24.81
N ARG A 486 23.82 13.54 24.43
CA ARG A 486 22.57 13.68 25.22
C ARG A 486 21.49 12.72 24.70
N THR A 487 20.98 11.82 25.55
CA THR A 487 19.79 11.01 25.26
C THR A 487 18.55 11.74 25.81
N TYR A 488 17.56 11.95 24.97
CA TYR A 488 16.27 12.54 25.32
C TYR A 488 15.23 11.43 25.52
N LEU A 489 14.53 11.48 26.65
CA LEU A 489 13.51 10.50 27.05
C LEU A 489 12.14 11.19 27.16
N PRO A 490 11.58 11.68 26.03
CA PRO A 490 10.37 12.49 26.06
C PRO A 490 9.17 11.67 26.56
N LYS A 491 8.25 12.30 27.26
CA LYS A 491 7.07 11.63 27.85
C LYS A 491 5.84 11.67 26.97
N ASN A 492 5.82 12.57 26.00
CA ASN A 492 4.69 12.85 25.14
C ASN A 492 5.17 13.54 23.85
N ILE A 493 4.23 13.73 22.92
CA ILE A 493 4.49 14.35 21.63
C ILE A 493 4.94 15.81 21.73
N ASP A 494 4.45 16.58 22.71
CA ASP A 494 4.80 18.00 22.89
C ASP A 494 6.28 18.17 23.27
N GLU A 495 6.79 17.29 24.14
CA GLU A 495 8.21 17.23 24.46
C GLU A 495 9.05 16.91 23.21
N ILE A 496 8.61 15.98 22.35
CA ILE A 496 9.28 15.70 21.06
C ILE A 496 9.23 16.93 20.15
N ALA A 497 8.07 17.58 20.02
CA ALA A 497 7.85 18.76 19.17
C ALA A 497 8.69 19.98 19.58
N SER A 498 9.03 20.11 20.87
CA SER A 498 9.89 21.18 21.37
C SER A 498 11.38 20.99 21.06
N LEU A 499 11.85 19.75 20.86
CA LEU A 499 13.28 19.45 20.69
C LEU A 499 13.89 20.09 19.43
N PRO A 500 13.26 20.02 18.24
CA PRO A 500 13.83 20.58 17.03
C PRO A 500 14.10 22.08 17.11
N HIS A 501 13.29 22.86 17.85
CA HIS A 501 13.53 24.29 18.05
C HIS A 501 14.87 24.56 18.76
N TYR A 502 15.15 23.85 19.85
CA TYR A 502 16.41 23.96 20.60
C TYR A 502 17.62 23.50 19.75
N LEU A 503 17.43 22.43 18.98
CA LEU A 503 18.46 21.85 18.13
C LEU A 503 18.82 22.75 16.95
N ARG A 504 17.83 23.40 16.33
CA ARG A 504 18.01 24.41 15.27
C ARG A 504 18.87 25.57 15.74
N GLN A 505 18.53 26.17 16.89
CA GLN A 505 19.30 27.29 17.45
C GLN A 505 20.78 26.96 17.68
N SER A 506 21.08 25.68 17.89
CA SER A 506 22.41 25.19 18.20
C SER A 506 23.11 24.48 17.03
N GLY A 507 22.47 24.39 15.85
CA GLY A 507 22.99 23.69 14.67
C GLY A 507 23.21 22.19 14.89
N LYS A 508 22.46 21.59 15.81
CA LYS A 508 22.66 20.22 16.30
C LYS A 508 21.63 19.27 15.68
N SER A 509 22.06 18.09 15.28
CA SER A 509 21.18 17.07 14.69
C SER A 509 20.62 16.08 15.72
N ILE A 510 19.56 15.36 15.36
CA ILE A 510 18.91 14.35 16.20
C ILE A 510 18.53 13.12 15.38
N ALA A 511 18.43 11.97 16.05
CA ALA A 511 17.84 10.77 15.48
C ALA A 511 16.93 10.09 16.50
N ALA A 512 15.80 9.57 16.04
CA ALA A 512 15.00 8.63 16.81
C ALA A 512 15.68 7.26 16.81
N MET A 513 15.72 6.63 17.99
CA MET A 513 16.28 5.30 18.17
C MET A 513 15.23 4.41 18.83
N GLY A 514 15.01 3.25 18.22
CA GLY A 514 14.21 2.17 18.77
C GLY A 514 15.07 0.92 19.05
N ALA A 515 14.58 0.03 19.90
CA ALA A 515 15.22 -1.26 20.15
C ALA A 515 15.23 -2.10 18.86
N CYS A 516 16.32 -2.85 18.63
CA CYS A 516 16.53 -3.68 17.45
C CYS A 516 16.30 -2.94 16.12
N THR A 517 16.46 -1.61 16.13
CA THR A 517 16.53 -0.84 14.90
C THR A 517 17.89 -1.06 14.28
N LEU A 518 17.94 -1.09 12.94
CA LEU A 518 19.19 -1.22 12.19
C LEU A 518 20.23 -0.15 12.51
N PHE A 519 19.87 0.92 13.24
CA PHE A 519 20.79 1.87 13.85
C PHE A 519 21.77 1.24 14.86
N GLU A 520 21.36 0.22 15.61
CA GLU A 520 22.23 -0.55 16.52
C GLU A 520 23.24 -1.42 15.74
N TYR A 521 22.90 -1.77 14.50
CA TYR A 521 23.72 -2.57 13.60
C TYR A 521 24.58 -1.74 12.62
N LEU A 522 24.34 -0.43 12.54
CA LEU A 522 25.16 0.48 11.73
C LEU A 522 26.65 0.36 12.12
N PRO A 523 27.59 0.37 11.14
CA PRO A 523 29.02 0.30 11.40
C PRO A 523 29.46 1.31 12.45
N LYS A 524 30.32 0.90 13.40
CA LYS A 524 30.79 1.76 14.51
C LYS A 524 31.42 3.07 14.03
N ASP A 525 31.90 3.14 12.80
CA ASP A 525 32.51 4.34 12.22
C ASP A 525 31.50 5.25 11.50
N ILE A 526 30.40 4.71 10.94
CA ILE A 526 29.20 5.50 10.59
C ILE A 526 28.57 6.06 11.86
N GLN A 527 28.59 5.28 12.94
CA GLN A 527 28.25 5.75 14.28
C GLN A 527 29.27 6.78 14.83
N ARG A 528 30.47 6.98 14.24
CA ARG A 528 31.48 7.96 14.73
C ARG A 528 31.52 9.25 13.93
N TRP A 529 31.34 9.21 12.60
CA TRP A 529 31.61 10.36 11.71
C TRP A 529 30.40 11.25 11.40
N LYS A 530 29.17 10.79 11.66
CA LYS A 530 27.94 11.57 11.48
C LYS A 530 26.99 11.41 12.68
N LYS A 531 27.52 11.49 13.91
CA LYS A 531 26.68 11.34 15.10
C LYS A 531 25.61 12.42 15.13
N PRO A 532 24.32 12.08 15.24
CA PRO A 532 23.35 13.04 15.71
C PRO A 532 23.81 13.54 17.09
N HIS A 533 23.70 14.83 17.32
CA HIS A 533 24.11 15.44 18.59
C HIS A 533 23.35 14.86 19.80
N GLY A 534 22.09 14.49 19.59
CA GLY A 534 21.32 13.72 20.57
C GLY A 534 20.49 12.60 19.95
N ILE A 535 19.99 11.72 20.81
CA ILE A 535 19.14 10.59 20.44
C ILE A 535 17.82 10.71 21.19
N ILE A 536 16.72 10.44 20.51
CA ILE A 536 15.41 10.28 21.14
C ILE A 536 15.14 8.81 21.32
N CYS A 537 14.89 8.40 22.56
CA CYS A 537 14.40 7.07 22.89
C CYS A 537 13.40 7.23 24.04
N SER A 538 12.12 6.95 23.81
CA SER A 538 11.12 7.11 24.86
C SER A 538 10.67 5.76 25.41
N PRO A 539 11.13 5.36 26.61
CA PRO A 539 10.55 4.20 27.29
C PRO A 539 9.14 4.51 27.84
N LEU A 540 8.68 5.76 27.76
CA LEU A 540 7.42 6.23 28.34
C LEU A 540 6.29 6.34 27.31
N MET A 541 6.61 6.30 26.00
CA MET A 541 5.64 6.30 24.89
C MET A 541 5.52 4.91 24.26
N ARG A 542 4.97 3.96 25.03
CA ARG A 542 4.89 2.52 24.68
C ARG A 542 3.48 1.96 24.87
N SER A 543 2.45 2.75 24.57
CA SER A 543 1.05 2.38 24.75
C SER A 543 0.34 2.08 23.44
N ILE A 544 -0.72 1.28 23.52
CA ILE A 544 -1.74 1.22 22.48
C ILE A 544 -2.62 2.45 22.67
N VAL A 545 -2.63 3.35 21.69
CA VAL A 545 -3.47 4.55 21.67
C VAL A 545 -4.92 4.15 21.45
N GLU A 546 -5.16 3.20 20.53
CA GLU A 546 -6.49 2.71 20.20
C GLU A 546 -6.44 1.33 19.56
N HIS A 547 -7.39 0.46 19.89
CA HIS A 547 -7.57 -0.84 19.23
C HIS A 547 -9.05 -1.03 18.87
N ASP A 548 -9.36 -0.94 17.58
CA ASP A 548 -10.68 -1.25 17.04
C ASP A 548 -10.67 -2.65 16.44
N ALA A 549 -11.06 -3.62 17.26
CA ALA A 549 -11.10 -5.02 16.87
C ALA A 549 -12.11 -5.29 15.75
N ALA A 550 -13.25 -4.58 15.70
CA ALA A 550 -14.26 -4.77 14.66
C ALA A 550 -13.81 -4.21 13.30
N ASN A 551 -12.97 -3.17 13.32
CA ASN A 551 -12.37 -2.59 12.12
C ASN A 551 -11.05 -3.27 11.71
N LEU A 552 -10.50 -4.18 12.52
CA LEU A 552 -9.17 -4.78 12.33
C LEU A 552 -8.08 -3.70 12.25
N THR A 553 -8.08 -2.74 13.16
CA THR A 553 -7.08 -1.67 13.20
C THR A 553 -6.57 -1.38 14.59
N VAL A 554 -5.28 -1.06 14.69
CA VAL A 554 -4.65 -0.61 15.95
C VAL A 554 -3.81 0.63 15.69
N THR A 555 -3.88 1.61 16.58
CA THR A 555 -2.96 2.73 16.66
C THR A 555 -2.09 2.55 17.90
N ALA A 556 -0.77 2.52 17.73
CA ALA A 556 0.17 2.30 18.82
C ALA A 556 1.36 3.26 18.73
N GLU A 557 1.88 3.66 19.90
CA GLU A 557 3.05 4.53 19.99
C GLU A 557 4.31 3.83 19.45
N ALA A 558 5.19 4.63 18.86
CA ALA A 558 6.32 4.18 18.08
C ALA A 558 7.34 3.34 18.86
N TRP A 559 7.41 3.46 20.20
CA TRP A 559 8.34 2.70 21.04
C TRP A 559 7.72 1.44 21.67
N LEU A 560 6.43 1.14 21.45
CA LEU A 560 5.87 -0.18 21.77
C LEU A 560 6.63 -1.25 20.95
N THR A 561 6.98 -2.39 21.54
CA THR A 561 7.63 -3.48 20.79
C THR A 561 6.61 -4.33 20.07
N LEU A 562 7.04 -5.02 19.00
CA LEU A 562 6.18 -5.96 18.29
C LEU A 562 5.66 -7.06 19.22
N ARG A 563 6.49 -7.59 20.14
CA ARG A 563 6.09 -8.58 21.15
C ARG A 563 4.95 -8.06 22.02
N GLU A 564 5.10 -6.88 22.62
CA GLU A 564 4.11 -6.31 23.52
C GLU A 564 2.78 -6.04 22.80
N LEU A 565 2.84 -5.60 21.54
CA LEU A 565 1.64 -5.45 20.72
C LEU A 565 1.00 -6.82 20.43
N GLN A 566 1.78 -7.79 19.98
CA GLN A 566 1.30 -9.13 19.65
C GLN A 566 0.59 -9.83 20.81
N GLU A 567 1.14 -9.74 22.02
CA GLU A 567 0.53 -10.30 23.24
C GLU A 567 -0.84 -9.68 23.54
N ARG A 568 -1.01 -8.37 23.29
CA ARG A 568 -2.29 -7.67 23.50
C ARG A 568 -3.32 -8.00 22.42
N LEU A 569 -2.90 -8.06 21.15
CA LEU A 569 -3.79 -8.37 20.03
C LEU A 569 -4.31 -9.80 20.06
N ALA A 570 -3.49 -10.75 20.57
CA ALA A 570 -3.88 -12.14 20.69
C ALA A 570 -5.14 -12.34 21.55
N ALA A 571 -5.36 -11.50 22.56
CA ALA A 571 -6.57 -11.53 23.38
C ALA A 571 -7.87 -11.24 22.59
N ALA A 572 -7.77 -10.53 21.48
CA ALA A 572 -8.87 -10.25 20.56
C ALA A 572 -8.90 -11.22 19.35
N GLY A 573 -8.07 -12.26 19.34
CA GLY A 573 -7.98 -13.16 18.19
C GLY A 573 -7.36 -12.51 16.96
N GLN A 574 -6.44 -11.55 17.13
CA GLN A 574 -5.86 -10.75 16.05
C GLN A 574 -4.33 -10.70 16.13
N PHE A 575 -3.69 -10.35 15.02
CA PHE A 575 -2.24 -10.15 14.96
C PHE A 575 -1.83 -9.16 13.87
N LEU A 576 -0.56 -8.73 13.93
CA LEU A 576 0.08 -7.83 12.98
C LEU A 576 1.24 -8.57 12.26
N PRO A 577 1.04 -9.01 11.00
CA PRO A 577 2.01 -9.86 10.28
C PRO A 577 3.20 -9.08 9.69
N LEU A 578 3.97 -8.35 10.53
CA LEU A 578 5.16 -7.62 10.08
C LEU A 578 6.41 -8.51 9.95
N ASP A 579 6.48 -9.59 10.73
CA ASP A 579 7.63 -10.52 10.78
C ASP A 579 8.98 -9.79 10.92
N ALA A 580 9.11 -8.99 11.98
CA ALA A 580 10.35 -8.37 12.40
C ALA A 580 10.83 -9.00 13.74
N PRO A 581 12.06 -8.73 14.21
CA PRO A 581 12.49 -9.21 15.52
C PRO A 581 11.49 -8.77 16.59
N SER A 582 11.07 -9.69 17.45
CA SER A 582 9.99 -9.45 18.42
C SER A 582 10.27 -8.28 19.38
N GLU A 583 11.54 -7.98 19.65
CA GLU A 583 11.97 -6.83 20.48
C GLU A 583 12.02 -5.50 19.73
N ALA A 584 11.84 -5.50 18.41
CA ALA A 584 11.88 -4.29 17.61
C ALA A 584 10.68 -3.39 17.90
N THR A 585 10.95 -2.10 18.04
CA THR A 585 9.91 -1.07 18.22
C THR A 585 9.14 -0.84 16.92
N LEU A 586 7.84 -0.57 17.00
CA LEU A 586 6.97 -0.36 15.82
C LEU A 586 7.46 0.77 14.90
N GLY A 587 7.81 1.94 15.44
CA GLY A 587 8.34 3.05 14.65
C GLY A 587 9.69 2.72 14.01
N GLY A 588 10.49 1.89 14.68
CA GLY A 588 11.74 1.35 14.16
C GLY A 588 11.55 0.41 12.97
N ILE A 589 10.58 -0.50 13.06
CA ILE A 589 10.19 -1.41 11.98
C ILE A 589 9.74 -0.61 10.75
N VAL A 590 8.87 0.39 10.96
CA VAL A 590 8.38 1.27 9.88
C VAL A 590 9.50 2.06 9.24
N ALA A 591 10.30 2.77 10.05
CA ALA A 591 11.39 3.61 9.56
C ALA A 591 12.44 2.82 8.78
N ALA A 592 12.71 1.56 9.15
CA ALA A 592 13.65 0.71 8.44
C ALA A 592 13.01 -0.13 7.31
N GLY A 593 11.68 -0.15 7.19
CA GLY A 593 10.96 -0.93 6.18
C GLY A 593 11.11 -2.45 6.37
N LEU A 594 11.22 -2.92 7.61
CA LEU A 594 11.53 -4.33 7.91
C LEU A 594 10.36 -5.25 7.57
N SER A 595 10.56 -6.24 6.71
CA SER A 595 9.55 -7.25 6.37
C SER A 595 10.14 -8.65 6.41
N GLY A 596 9.35 -9.65 6.80
CA GLY A 596 9.81 -11.02 6.97
C GLY A 596 9.10 -12.07 6.11
N PRO A 597 9.21 -13.36 6.46
CA PRO A 597 8.89 -14.48 5.57
C PRO A 597 7.44 -14.55 5.09
N ARG A 598 6.45 -14.09 5.86
CA ARG A 598 5.02 -14.18 5.49
C ARG A 598 4.52 -13.00 4.65
N ARG A 599 5.41 -12.07 4.26
CA ARG A 599 5.06 -10.89 3.45
C ARG A 599 4.44 -11.23 2.08
N HIS A 600 4.73 -12.41 1.54
CA HIS A 600 4.08 -12.88 0.31
C HIS A 600 2.56 -13.03 0.50
N LEU A 601 2.14 -13.57 1.65
CA LEU A 601 0.74 -13.83 1.97
C LEU A 601 0.03 -12.57 2.51
N TYR A 602 0.69 -11.83 3.42
CA TYR A 602 0.06 -10.73 4.16
C TYR A 602 0.41 -9.32 3.65
N GLY A 603 1.39 -9.20 2.75
CA GLY A 603 1.97 -7.91 2.37
C GLY A 603 3.14 -7.49 3.25
N SER A 604 3.85 -6.45 2.85
CA SER A 604 4.97 -5.88 3.60
C SER A 604 4.50 -4.79 4.59
N VAL A 605 5.43 -4.17 5.33
CA VAL A 605 5.12 -2.97 6.16
C VAL A 605 4.34 -1.92 5.34
N ARG A 606 4.72 -1.77 4.07
CA ARG A 606 4.07 -0.88 3.11
C ARG A 606 2.57 -1.15 2.99
N ASP A 607 2.15 -2.41 3.03
CA ASP A 607 0.76 -2.80 2.86
C ASP A 607 -0.06 -2.69 4.17
N LEU A 608 0.62 -2.74 5.31
CA LEU A 608 -0.01 -2.83 6.63
C LEU A 608 -0.12 -1.48 7.35
N VAL A 609 0.68 -0.48 6.99
CA VAL A 609 0.55 0.89 7.53
C VAL A 609 -0.59 1.64 6.82
N LEU A 610 -1.60 2.04 7.60
CA LEU A 610 -2.76 2.84 7.15
C LEU A 610 -2.60 4.33 7.45
N GLY A 611 -1.81 4.68 8.46
CA GLY A 611 -1.56 6.06 8.86
C GLY A 611 -0.49 6.15 9.95
N LEU A 612 -0.02 7.36 10.23
CA LEU A 612 0.97 7.64 11.27
C LEU A 612 0.94 9.10 11.69
N GLN A 613 1.52 9.40 12.85
CA GLN A 613 1.91 10.75 13.23
C GLN A 613 3.43 10.89 13.26
N LEU A 614 3.92 12.07 12.87
CA LEU A 614 5.32 12.41 12.95
C LEU A 614 5.57 13.81 13.51
N VAL A 615 6.75 14.00 14.10
CA VAL A 615 7.34 15.32 14.37
C VAL A 615 8.42 15.61 13.34
N THR A 616 8.28 16.73 12.65
CA THR A 616 9.22 17.20 11.63
C THR A 616 10.38 18.00 12.22
N SER A 617 11.36 18.33 11.38
CA SER A 617 12.56 19.10 11.75
C SER A 617 12.31 20.51 12.29
N ASP A 618 11.12 21.07 12.08
CA ASP A 618 10.72 22.38 12.59
C ASP A 618 9.80 22.29 13.81
N GLY A 619 9.60 21.08 14.36
CA GLY A 619 8.78 20.83 15.53
C GLY A 619 7.29 20.70 15.24
N LYS A 620 6.85 20.72 13.98
CA LYS A 620 5.44 20.49 13.66
C LYS A 620 5.08 19.02 13.79
N VAL A 621 3.96 18.77 14.46
CA VAL A 621 3.25 17.49 14.45
C VAL A 621 2.41 17.41 13.20
N LEU A 622 2.55 16.31 12.46
CA LEU A 622 1.79 16.04 11.24
C LEU A 622 1.11 14.66 11.34
N ARG A 623 -0.07 14.54 10.76
CA ARG A 623 -0.77 13.26 10.58
C ARG A 623 -0.88 12.87 9.11
N ALA A 624 -0.52 11.63 8.80
CA ALA A 624 -0.68 11.02 7.48
C ALA A 624 -1.66 9.84 7.54
N GLY A 625 -2.45 9.65 6.48
CA GLY A 625 -3.37 8.52 6.37
C GLY A 625 -4.49 8.51 7.40
N GLY A 626 -5.05 7.33 7.71
CA GLY A 626 -6.23 7.20 8.57
C GLY A 626 -6.43 5.79 9.11
N LYS A 627 -7.63 5.53 9.61
CA LYS A 627 -8.03 4.21 10.16
C LYS A 627 -8.84 3.37 9.17
N THR A 628 -9.20 3.93 8.03
CA THR A 628 -9.96 3.24 7.00
C THR A 628 -9.01 2.59 6.02
N MET A 629 -9.40 1.40 5.53
CA MET A 629 -8.64 0.64 4.54
C MET A 629 -8.53 1.38 3.20
N LYS A 630 -9.64 1.99 2.78
CA LYS A 630 -9.73 2.85 1.61
C LYS A 630 -9.58 4.31 2.03
N ASN A 631 -8.58 4.99 1.47
CA ASN A 631 -8.34 6.40 1.67
C ASN A 631 -7.52 6.94 0.49
N VAL A 632 -8.08 7.88 -0.25
CA VAL A 632 -7.43 8.55 -1.38
C VAL A 632 -7.49 10.08 -1.25
N ALA A 633 -7.68 10.57 -0.02
CA ALA A 633 -7.67 12.00 0.25
C ALA A 633 -6.23 12.53 0.30
N GLY A 634 -5.89 13.45 -0.61
CA GLY A 634 -4.56 14.06 -0.66
C GLY A 634 -3.45 13.11 -1.11
N TYR A 635 -2.20 13.51 -0.89
CA TYR A 635 -1.05 12.65 -1.15
C TYR A 635 -0.77 11.74 0.04
N ASP A 636 -0.45 10.47 -0.22
CA ASP A 636 0.00 9.53 0.81
C ASP A 636 1.48 9.74 1.16
N PHE A 637 1.78 10.90 1.75
CA PHE A 637 3.13 11.22 2.21
C PHE A 637 3.58 10.34 3.39
N GLY A 638 2.66 9.61 4.03
CA GLY A 638 2.97 8.65 5.09
C GLY A 638 3.85 7.50 4.59
N LYS A 639 3.65 7.06 3.34
CA LYS A 639 4.50 6.03 2.71
C LYS A 639 5.96 6.43 2.62
N LEU A 640 6.27 7.73 2.46
CA LEU A 640 7.65 8.21 2.43
C LEU A 640 8.42 7.91 3.72
N LEU A 641 7.73 7.73 4.85
CA LEU A 641 8.35 7.42 6.15
C LEU A 641 8.80 5.96 6.24
N ILE A 642 8.25 5.08 5.40
CA ILE A 642 8.64 3.68 5.31
C ILE A 642 10.00 3.61 4.63
N GLY A 643 10.97 2.95 5.28
CA GLY A 643 12.35 2.92 4.77
C GLY A 643 13.03 4.29 4.79
N SER A 644 12.51 5.27 5.55
CA SER A 644 13.10 6.61 5.66
C SER A 644 14.24 6.72 6.65
N TRP A 645 14.40 5.72 7.52
CA TRP A 645 15.40 5.70 8.58
C TRP A 645 15.33 6.89 9.52
N GLY A 646 14.14 7.49 9.70
CA GLY A 646 13.96 8.68 10.54
C GLY A 646 14.59 9.95 9.96
N THR A 647 14.97 9.94 8.67
CA THR A 647 15.52 11.13 7.99
C THR A 647 14.43 12.15 7.66
N LEU A 648 13.15 11.77 7.57
CA LEU A 648 12.06 12.70 7.28
C LEU A 648 11.34 13.22 8.54
N GLY A 649 11.71 12.71 9.72
CA GLY A 649 11.10 13.09 10.99
C GLY A 649 11.05 11.93 11.98
N ILE A 650 10.47 12.20 13.14
CA ILE A 650 10.34 11.25 14.24
C ILE A 650 8.91 10.70 14.20
N ILE A 651 8.75 9.42 13.91
CA ILE A 651 7.46 8.73 14.00
C ILE A 651 7.06 8.64 15.47
N VAL A 652 5.84 9.03 15.80
CA VAL A 652 5.33 9.09 17.18
C VAL A 652 4.34 7.97 17.47
N ASP A 653 3.43 7.72 16.53
CA ASP A 653 2.50 6.60 16.55
C ASP A 653 2.20 6.14 15.12
N VAL A 654 1.71 4.90 15.00
CA VAL A 654 1.39 4.27 13.72
C VAL A 654 0.06 3.55 13.83
N THR A 655 -0.80 3.74 12.83
CA THR A 655 -2.03 2.98 12.62
C THR A 655 -1.77 1.83 11.65
N PHE A 656 -2.01 0.61 12.10
CA PHE A 656 -1.84 -0.61 11.32
C PHE A 656 -3.18 -1.29 11.01
N ARG A 657 -3.23 -1.91 9.83
CA ARG A 657 -4.18 -2.97 9.50
C ARG A 657 -3.78 -4.25 10.23
N LEU A 658 -4.76 -4.89 10.87
CA LEU A 658 -4.62 -6.18 11.54
C LEU A 658 -5.21 -7.30 10.69
N MET A 659 -4.80 -8.53 11.01
CA MET A 659 -5.38 -9.75 10.47
C MET A 659 -5.99 -10.57 11.61
N PRO A 660 -7.10 -11.29 11.37
CA PRO A 660 -7.57 -12.32 12.30
C PRO A 660 -6.50 -13.40 12.48
N LEU A 661 -6.31 -13.89 13.70
CA LEU A 661 -5.45 -15.05 13.96
C LEU A 661 -5.99 -16.27 13.19
N PRO A 662 -5.14 -16.98 12.44
CA PRO A 662 -5.54 -18.22 11.78
C PRO A 662 -6.06 -19.23 12.79
N LYS A 663 -7.13 -19.96 12.45
CA LYS A 663 -7.66 -21.03 13.30
C LYS A 663 -6.66 -22.17 13.49
N ALA A 664 -5.91 -22.46 12.43
CA ALA A 664 -4.88 -23.49 12.38
C ALA A 664 -3.63 -22.95 11.68
N SER A 665 -2.49 -23.47 12.10
CA SER A 665 -1.19 -23.21 11.47
C SER A 665 -0.31 -24.45 11.59
N GLY A 666 0.54 -24.68 10.59
CA GLY A 666 1.48 -25.79 10.62
C GLY A 666 2.58 -25.59 9.59
N ALA A 667 3.68 -26.30 9.77
CA ALA A 667 4.78 -26.28 8.83
C ALA A 667 5.39 -27.67 8.61
N LEU A 668 6.13 -27.81 7.51
CA LEU A 668 6.99 -28.93 7.23
C LEU A 668 8.38 -28.44 6.84
N ILE A 669 9.39 -29.23 7.16
CA ILE A 669 10.79 -28.98 6.81
C ILE A 669 11.22 -30.10 5.86
N ALA A 670 11.59 -29.73 4.65
CA ALA A 670 12.10 -30.64 3.63
C ALA A 670 13.59 -30.36 3.36
N SER A 671 14.37 -31.40 3.13
CA SER A 671 15.82 -31.30 2.99
C SER A 671 16.29 -31.75 1.61
N PHE A 672 17.25 -31.04 1.04
CA PHE A 672 17.74 -31.21 -0.34
C PHE A 672 19.26 -31.21 -0.37
N GLN A 673 19.84 -32.03 -1.24
CA GLN A 673 21.29 -32.02 -1.46
C GLN A 673 21.74 -30.86 -2.34
N ARG A 674 20.91 -30.43 -3.30
CA ARG A 674 21.23 -29.35 -4.22
C ARG A 674 20.21 -28.23 -4.12
N VAL A 675 20.68 -26.99 -4.24
CA VAL A 675 19.84 -25.79 -4.20
C VAL A 675 18.84 -25.77 -5.37
N GLU A 676 19.23 -26.28 -6.55
CA GLU A 676 18.37 -26.35 -7.74
C GLU A 676 17.11 -27.18 -7.49
N ASP A 677 17.23 -28.29 -6.76
CA ASP A 677 16.12 -29.19 -6.47
C ASP A 677 15.12 -28.53 -5.51
N ALA A 678 15.61 -27.78 -4.53
CA ALA A 678 14.77 -27.02 -3.60
C ALA A 678 14.04 -25.85 -4.31
N LEU A 679 14.72 -25.18 -5.24
CA LEU A 679 14.13 -24.11 -6.05
C LEU A 679 13.09 -24.65 -7.04
N GLU A 680 13.32 -25.81 -7.64
CA GLU A 680 12.33 -26.48 -8.49
C GLU A 680 11.10 -26.94 -7.69
N ALA A 681 11.29 -27.46 -6.48
CA ALA A 681 10.18 -27.75 -5.56
C ALA A 681 9.39 -26.46 -5.24
N SER A 682 10.08 -25.36 -4.96
CA SER A 682 9.46 -24.05 -4.69
C SER A 682 8.62 -23.56 -5.88
N LYS A 683 9.12 -23.69 -7.11
CA LYS A 683 8.37 -23.35 -8.34
C LYS A 683 7.11 -24.19 -8.47
N ARG A 684 7.19 -25.50 -8.21
CA ARG A 684 6.03 -26.41 -8.27
C ARG A 684 4.97 -26.07 -7.23
N ILE A 685 5.40 -25.71 -6.01
CA ILE A 685 4.50 -25.31 -4.92
C ILE A 685 3.72 -24.04 -5.31
N LEU A 686 4.42 -23.04 -5.84
CA LEU A 686 3.78 -21.81 -6.31
C LEU A 686 2.87 -22.10 -7.51
N ALA A 687 3.33 -22.84 -8.52
CA ALA A 687 2.50 -23.20 -9.68
C ALA A 687 1.26 -24.04 -9.32
N GLY A 688 1.32 -24.82 -8.23
CA GLY A 688 0.23 -25.66 -7.74
C GLY A 688 -0.87 -24.93 -6.96
N ARG A 689 -0.82 -23.59 -6.85
CA ARG A 689 -1.80 -22.76 -6.11
C ARG A 689 -1.95 -23.16 -4.63
N LEU A 690 -0.86 -23.59 -4.00
CA LEU A 690 -0.82 -24.04 -2.59
C LEU A 690 -0.61 -22.89 -1.57
N ASN A 691 -0.65 -21.63 -2.02
CA ASN A 691 -0.55 -20.37 -1.26
C ASN A 691 0.20 -20.44 0.11
N PRO A 692 1.49 -20.79 0.13
CA PRO A 692 2.22 -21.00 1.37
C PRO A 692 2.39 -19.70 2.17
N ALA A 693 2.15 -19.76 3.48
CA ALA A 693 2.48 -18.69 4.42
C ALA A 693 4.01 -18.54 4.57
N LEU A 694 4.75 -19.65 4.56
CA LEU A 694 6.22 -19.66 4.55
C LEU A 694 6.72 -20.47 3.35
N LEU A 695 7.65 -19.89 2.60
CA LEU A 695 8.43 -20.60 1.57
C LEU A 695 9.88 -20.10 1.69
N THR A 696 10.62 -20.66 2.65
CA THR A 696 11.95 -20.18 3.02
C THR A 696 13.00 -21.26 2.83
N LEU A 697 14.04 -20.95 2.05
CA LEU A 697 15.19 -21.80 1.80
C LEU A 697 16.35 -21.38 2.71
N MET A 698 17.05 -22.35 3.28
CA MET A 698 18.17 -22.15 4.19
C MET A 698 19.35 -23.04 3.82
N ASN A 699 20.57 -22.49 3.88
CA ASN A 699 21.78 -23.31 3.77
C ASN A 699 22.06 -24.09 5.06
N GLY A 700 23.05 -24.97 5.02
CA GLY A 700 23.38 -25.86 6.13
C GLY A 700 23.67 -25.13 7.45
N HIS A 701 24.32 -23.95 7.41
CA HIS A 701 24.60 -23.16 8.61
C HIS A 701 23.33 -22.59 9.23
N ALA A 702 22.44 -22.01 8.42
CA ALA A 702 21.15 -21.49 8.89
C ALA A 702 20.26 -22.61 9.44
N ALA A 703 20.21 -23.76 8.74
CA ALA A 703 19.46 -24.93 9.19
C ALA A 703 19.99 -25.51 10.53
N ALA A 704 21.31 -25.45 10.76
CA ALA A 704 21.91 -25.86 12.03
C ALA A 704 21.49 -24.96 13.19
N ALA A 705 21.52 -23.63 12.98
CA ALA A 705 21.07 -22.68 13.98
C ALA A 705 19.59 -22.88 14.33
N LEU A 706 18.75 -23.10 13.32
CA LEU A 706 17.33 -23.42 13.52
C LEU A 706 17.13 -24.73 14.31
N ALA A 707 17.86 -25.79 13.95
CA ALA A 707 17.77 -27.09 14.59
C ALA A 707 18.16 -27.05 16.07
N MET A 708 19.19 -26.27 16.41
CA MET A 708 19.62 -26.05 17.80
C MET A 708 18.54 -25.36 18.62
N GLU A 709 17.92 -24.29 18.11
CA GLU A 709 16.90 -23.53 18.85
C GLU A 709 15.55 -24.27 18.96
N LEU A 710 15.15 -25.04 17.93
CA LEU A 710 13.90 -25.83 17.95
C LEU A 710 14.06 -27.24 18.54
N ALA A 711 15.27 -27.61 18.95
CA ALA A 711 15.62 -28.92 19.52
C ALA A 711 15.20 -30.11 18.64
N PHE A 712 15.55 -30.08 17.35
CA PHE A 712 15.40 -31.22 16.43
C PHE A 712 16.74 -31.62 15.80
N SER A 713 16.84 -32.85 15.30
CA SER A 713 18.04 -33.32 14.62
C SER A 713 18.22 -32.61 13.28
N LYS A 714 19.33 -31.91 13.10
CA LYS A 714 19.67 -31.32 11.80
C LYS A 714 19.72 -32.43 10.72
N PRO A 715 19.07 -32.24 9.57
CA PRO A 715 19.20 -33.14 8.42
C PRO A 715 20.63 -33.17 7.87
N ASP A 716 21.10 -34.35 7.44
CA ASP A 716 22.43 -34.56 6.83
C ASP A 716 22.50 -34.11 5.36
N ARG A 717 21.91 -32.94 5.07
CA ARG A 717 21.82 -32.35 3.73
C ARG A 717 22.19 -30.87 3.76
N GLU A 718 22.63 -30.36 2.61
CA GLU A 718 23.14 -28.98 2.50
C GLU A 718 22.05 -27.91 2.57
N TRP A 719 20.82 -28.22 2.14
CA TRP A 719 19.74 -27.25 2.03
C TRP A 719 18.46 -27.70 2.73
N SER A 720 17.75 -26.76 3.36
CA SER A 720 16.45 -26.98 4.00
C SER A 720 15.41 -25.98 3.51
N LEU A 721 14.25 -26.48 3.09
CA LEU A 721 13.08 -25.71 2.68
C LEU A 721 12.01 -25.78 3.77
N ILE A 722 11.65 -24.63 4.32
CA ILE A 722 10.64 -24.45 5.36
C ILE A 722 9.35 -23.98 4.70
N LEU A 723 8.30 -24.76 4.93
CA LEU A 723 7.02 -24.66 4.23
C LEU A 723 5.90 -24.54 5.25
N GLY A 724 5.22 -23.42 5.28
CA GLY A 724 4.20 -23.10 6.27
C GLY A 724 2.84 -22.86 5.65
N ALA A 725 1.77 -23.27 6.33
CA ALA A 725 0.39 -23.01 5.95
C ALA A 725 -0.40 -22.48 7.15
N GLU A 726 -1.32 -21.54 6.88
CA GLU A 726 -2.22 -20.92 7.85
C GLU A 726 -3.65 -20.93 7.27
N GLY A 727 -4.68 -21.14 8.11
CA GLY A 727 -6.08 -21.18 7.65
C GLY A 727 -7.00 -21.99 8.58
N SER A 728 -7.99 -22.67 8.00
CA SER A 728 -8.75 -23.72 8.71
C SER A 728 -7.94 -25.01 8.82
N ASP A 729 -8.30 -25.90 9.75
CA ASP A 729 -7.61 -27.19 9.91
C ASP A 729 -7.54 -27.98 8.60
N SER A 730 -8.66 -28.09 7.90
CA SER A 730 -8.76 -28.80 6.62
C SER A 730 -7.90 -28.16 5.53
N ALA A 731 -7.89 -26.82 5.44
CA ALA A 731 -7.10 -26.08 4.47
C ALA A 731 -5.59 -26.21 4.75
N VAL A 732 -5.17 -26.18 6.02
CA VAL A 732 -3.77 -26.36 6.42
C VAL A 732 -3.30 -27.76 6.07
N GLN A 733 -4.07 -28.80 6.39
CA GLN A 733 -3.68 -30.19 6.06
C GLN A 733 -3.59 -30.41 4.54
N ALA A 734 -4.55 -29.91 3.76
CA ALA A 734 -4.53 -30.02 2.31
C ALA A 734 -3.28 -29.34 1.71
N GLN A 735 -2.97 -28.12 2.15
CA GLN A 735 -1.79 -27.38 1.71
C GLN A 735 -0.48 -28.09 2.07
N LEU A 736 -0.31 -28.53 3.32
CA LEU A 736 0.91 -29.23 3.76
C LEU A 736 1.12 -30.53 3.00
N ASN A 737 0.06 -31.31 2.73
CA ASN A 737 0.15 -32.53 1.94
C ASN A 737 0.55 -32.26 0.49
N GLY A 738 -0.01 -31.22 -0.14
CA GLY A 738 0.37 -30.79 -1.49
C GLY A 738 1.83 -30.33 -1.56
N MET A 739 2.28 -29.57 -0.56
CA MET A 739 3.66 -29.10 -0.48
C MET A 739 4.65 -30.25 -0.28
N GLU A 740 4.32 -31.21 0.58
CA GLU A 740 5.11 -32.43 0.76
C GLU A 740 5.24 -33.24 -0.55
N GLN A 741 4.15 -33.41 -1.29
CA GLN A 741 4.18 -34.10 -2.57
C GLN A 741 5.09 -33.38 -3.58
N ALA A 742 5.02 -32.05 -3.64
CA ALA A 742 5.88 -31.24 -4.50
C ALA A 742 7.37 -31.38 -4.12
N CYS A 743 7.71 -31.41 -2.82
CA CYS A 743 9.08 -31.64 -2.38
C CYS A 743 9.59 -33.04 -2.75
N ARG A 744 8.80 -34.08 -2.50
CA ARG A 744 9.17 -35.47 -2.83
C ARG A 744 9.38 -35.68 -4.33
N ALA A 745 8.62 -34.98 -5.17
CA ALA A 745 8.79 -35.00 -6.63
C ALA A 745 10.14 -34.39 -7.10
N CYS A 746 10.81 -33.62 -6.25
CA CYS A 746 12.10 -32.98 -6.50
C CYS A 746 13.20 -33.53 -5.57
N SER A 747 13.13 -34.82 -5.21
CA SER A 747 14.12 -35.49 -4.35
C SER A 747 14.27 -34.91 -2.94
N GLY A 748 13.30 -34.11 -2.50
CA GLY A 748 13.22 -33.60 -1.13
C GLY A 748 12.83 -34.68 -0.14
N ASP A 749 13.52 -34.71 1.00
CA ASP A 749 13.19 -35.59 2.12
C ASP A 749 12.52 -34.78 3.24
N VAL A 750 11.30 -35.14 3.63
CA VAL A 750 10.56 -34.40 4.66
C VAL A 750 11.04 -34.86 6.04
N SER A 751 11.93 -34.05 6.61
CA SER A 751 12.64 -34.36 7.85
C SER A 751 11.84 -34.05 9.12
N ALA A 752 10.87 -33.14 9.06
CA ALA A 752 10.03 -32.80 10.21
C ALA A 752 8.67 -32.20 9.81
N ARG A 753 7.66 -32.42 10.65
CA ARG A 753 6.41 -31.66 10.68
C ARG A 753 6.34 -30.88 11.99
N VAL A 754 5.97 -29.60 11.90
CA VAL A 754 5.87 -28.65 13.01
C VAL A 754 4.40 -28.31 13.19
N ASP A 755 3.86 -28.63 14.36
CA ASP A 755 2.49 -28.28 14.72
C ASP A 755 2.37 -26.82 15.18
N VAL A 756 1.13 -26.40 15.44
CA VAL A 756 0.80 -25.02 15.85
C VAL A 756 1.55 -24.55 17.11
N SER A 757 1.88 -25.45 18.04
CA SER A 757 2.54 -25.10 19.31
C SER A 757 3.96 -24.57 19.13
N ARG A 758 4.61 -24.94 18.01
CA ARG A 758 5.97 -24.52 17.65
C ARG A 758 6.03 -23.65 16.39
N TYR A 759 4.92 -23.50 15.68
CA TYR A 759 4.85 -22.77 14.41
C TYR A 759 5.31 -21.31 14.54
N TYR A 760 4.79 -20.56 15.52
CA TYR A 760 5.17 -19.15 15.68
C TYR A 760 6.61 -18.98 16.19
N SER A 761 7.12 -19.91 17.01
CA SER A 761 8.53 -19.94 17.38
C SER A 761 9.43 -20.19 16.17
N LEU A 762 9.03 -21.09 15.27
CA LEU A 762 9.71 -21.30 13.98
C LEU A 762 9.74 -20.00 13.16
N VAL A 763 8.62 -19.28 13.04
CA VAL A 763 8.57 -17.98 12.34
C VAL A 763 9.51 -16.96 12.98
N ASP A 764 9.52 -16.84 14.30
CA ASP A 764 10.41 -15.91 15.03
C ASP A 764 11.89 -16.26 14.82
N ILE A 765 12.28 -17.53 14.89
CA ILE A 765 13.67 -17.95 14.67
C ILE A 765 14.08 -17.69 13.22
N VAL A 766 13.26 -18.08 12.25
CA VAL A 766 13.51 -17.82 10.82
C VAL A 766 13.69 -16.32 10.57
N THR A 767 12.83 -15.50 11.18
CA THR A 767 12.91 -14.05 11.11
C THR A 767 14.22 -13.55 11.72
N ARG A 768 14.58 -13.97 12.94
CA ARG A 768 15.82 -13.55 13.63
C ARG A 768 17.08 -13.91 12.84
N LEU A 769 17.10 -15.05 12.14
CA LEU A 769 18.23 -15.47 11.29
C LEU A 769 18.46 -14.55 10.07
N CYS A 770 17.49 -13.71 9.70
CA CYS A 770 17.66 -12.69 8.67
C CYS A 770 18.35 -11.41 9.19
N TYR A 771 18.53 -11.27 10.51
CA TYR A 771 19.14 -10.11 11.15
C TYR A 771 20.49 -10.50 11.77
N PRO A 772 21.45 -9.56 11.88
CA PRO A 772 22.77 -9.87 12.39
C PRO A 772 22.70 -10.47 13.81
N PRO A 773 23.13 -11.73 14.01
CA PRO A 773 23.08 -12.38 15.33
C PRO A 773 23.90 -11.64 16.39
N ALA A 774 23.41 -11.64 17.62
CA ALA A 774 24.19 -11.18 18.77
C ALA A 774 25.33 -12.19 19.07
N GLY A 775 26.55 -11.69 19.29
CA GLY A 775 27.68 -12.51 19.77
C GLY A 775 28.62 -13.11 18.72
N GLN A 776 28.23 -13.22 17.44
CA GLN A 776 29.12 -13.66 16.35
C GLN A 776 29.73 -12.48 15.58
N GLN A 777 31.01 -12.60 15.21
CA GLN A 777 31.74 -11.60 14.42
C GLN A 777 31.41 -11.72 12.91
N TRP A 778 30.17 -11.39 12.54
CA TRP A 778 29.75 -11.24 11.15
C TRP A 778 30.29 -9.91 10.58
N PHE A 779 31.28 -9.95 9.69
CA PHE A 779 31.92 -8.74 9.18
C PHE A 779 31.08 -8.00 8.14
N LEU A 780 30.17 -8.70 7.46
CA LEU A 780 29.23 -8.16 6.47
C LEU A 780 27.87 -8.83 6.59
N SER A 781 26.79 -8.05 6.53
CA SER A 781 25.41 -8.55 6.50
C SER A 781 24.61 -7.81 5.44
N LEU A 782 23.98 -8.55 4.53
CA LEU A 782 23.31 -8.02 3.35
C LEU A 782 21.88 -8.54 3.25
N TRP A 783 21.00 -7.66 2.80
CA TRP A 783 19.69 -8.02 2.27
C TRP A 783 19.67 -7.74 0.76
N LEU A 784 19.33 -8.74 -0.03
CA LEU A 784 19.15 -8.62 -1.47
C LEU A 784 17.67 -8.82 -1.76
N SER A 785 16.98 -7.76 -2.14
CA SER A 785 15.61 -7.86 -2.63
C SER A 785 15.62 -7.95 -4.15
N MET A 786 14.94 -8.92 -4.71
CA MET A 786 14.95 -9.20 -6.15
C MET A 786 13.65 -9.87 -6.61
N PRO A 787 13.39 -9.96 -7.93
CA PRO A 787 12.24 -10.69 -8.44
C PRO A 787 12.34 -12.18 -8.11
N CYS A 788 11.21 -12.83 -7.79
CA CYS A 788 11.17 -14.24 -7.37
C CYS A 788 11.80 -15.20 -8.39
N GLY A 789 11.59 -14.96 -9.69
CA GLY A 789 12.20 -15.74 -10.77
C GLY A 789 13.72 -15.62 -10.85
N SER A 790 14.32 -14.59 -10.26
CA SER A 790 15.78 -14.36 -10.21
C SER A 790 16.46 -14.92 -8.96
N MET A 791 15.71 -15.55 -8.04
CA MET A 791 16.26 -16.08 -6.78
C MET A 791 17.36 -17.13 -6.99
N SER A 792 17.26 -17.93 -8.06
CA SER A 792 18.29 -18.93 -8.39
C SER A 792 19.63 -18.29 -8.71
N ASP A 793 19.63 -17.22 -9.50
CA ASP A 793 20.86 -16.54 -9.89
C ASP A 793 21.41 -15.74 -8.70
N GLY A 794 20.54 -15.13 -7.90
CA GLY A 794 20.92 -14.45 -6.66
C GLY A 794 21.65 -15.36 -5.68
N LEU A 795 21.11 -16.57 -5.44
CA LEU A 795 21.74 -17.55 -4.55
C LEU A 795 23.10 -18.01 -5.08
N ARG A 796 23.21 -18.33 -6.37
CA ARG A 796 24.48 -18.72 -6.99
C ARG A 796 25.54 -17.64 -6.88
N GLU A 797 25.17 -16.37 -7.11
CA GLU A 797 26.11 -15.26 -7.01
C GLU A 797 26.55 -14.99 -5.57
N VAL A 798 25.63 -15.11 -4.60
CA VAL A 798 25.98 -15.03 -3.18
C VAL A 798 26.95 -16.17 -2.83
N GLU A 799 26.64 -17.42 -3.15
CA GLU A 799 27.53 -18.56 -2.88
C GLU A 799 28.91 -18.40 -3.53
N ALA A 800 28.94 -18.06 -4.82
CA ALA A 800 30.18 -17.87 -5.58
C ALA A 800 31.07 -16.76 -5.00
N LEU A 801 30.48 -15.69 -4.46
CA LEU A 801 31.22 -14.60 -3.83
C LEU A 801 31.61 -14.89 -2.39
N THR A 802 30.91 -15.80 -1.70
CA THR A 802 31.31 -16.24 -0.37
C THR A 802 32.51 -17.17 -0.39
N GLY A 803 32.72 -17.95 -1.44
CA GLY A 803 33.90 -18.82 -1.57
C GLY A 803 34.09 -19.73 -0.34
N GLU A 804 35.26 -19.65 0.31
CA GLU A 804 35.58 -20.41 1.53
C GLU A 804 35.10 -19.73 2.84
N MET A 805 34.45 -18.57 2.76
CA MET A 805 33.93 -17.87 3.94
C MET A 805 32.75 -18.63 4.56
N THR A 806 32.63 -18.56 5.88
CA THR A 806 31.44 -19.07 6.56
C THR A 806 30.28 -18.13 6.28
N SER A 807 29.27 -18.64 5.58
CA SER A 807 28.05 -17.92 5.23
C SER A 807 26.81 -18.52 5.89
N LEU A 808 25.96 -17.65 6.44
CA LEU A 808 24.58 -17.98 6.81
C LEU A 808 23.68 -17.40 5.74
N ILE A 809 22.86 -18.25 5.09
CA ILE A 809 21.95 -17.83 4.01
C ILE A 809 20.53 -18.23 4.36
N VAL A 810 19.62 -17.25 4.36
CA VAL A 810 18.18 -17.43 4.46
C VAL A 810 17.52 -16.73 3.27
N ALA A 811 16.71 -17.45 2.51
CA ALA A 811 16.06 -16.93 1.31
C ALA A 811 14.55 -17.15 1.37
N HIS A 812 13.78 -16.07 1.48
CA HIS A 812 12.32 -16.10 1.38
C HIS A 812 11.92 -16.10 -0.10
N VAL A 813 11.77 -17.30 -0.69
CA VAL A 813 11.64 -17.49 -2.14
C VAL A 813 10.39 -16.81 -2.69
N ALA A 814 9.24 -16.97 -2.03
CA ALA A 814 7.98 -16.32 -2.44
C ALA A 814 8.00 -14.80 -2.23
N GLY A 815 8.87 -14.30 -1.36
CA GLY A 815 9.04 -12.89 -1.07
C GLY A 815 10.13 -12.21 -1.89
N GLY A 816 11.00 -12.94 -2.57
CA GLY A 816 12.13 -12.36 -3.32
C GLY A 816 13.18 -11.70 -2.42
N LEU A 817 13.48 -12.29 -1.25
CA LEU A 817 14.51 -11.79 -0.32
C LEU A 817 15.59 -12.83 -0.09
N ILE A 818 16.86 -12.42 -0.19
CA ILE A 818 18.01 -13.19 0.31
C ILE A 818 18.67 -12.40 1.42
N CYS A 819 18.77 -13.00 2.60
CA CYS A 819 19.51 -12.51 3.74
C CYS A 819 20.79 -13.32 3.87
N THR A 820 21.94 -12.65 3.90
CA THR A 820 23.22 -13.33 4.08
C THR A 820 24.11 -12.62 5.10
N HIS A 821 24.75 -13.43 5.95
CA HIS A 821 25.74 -12.98 6.92
C HIS A 821 27.07 -13.68 6.64
N LEU A 822 28.14 -12.90 6.51
CA LEU A 822 29.47 -13.41 6.17
C LEU A 822 30.44 -13.26 7.34
N SER A 823 31.18 -14.32 7.61
CA SER A 823 32.25 -14.34 8.60
C SER A 823 33.49 -15.02 8.03
N THR A 824 34.66 -14.58 8.47
CA THR A 824 35.96 -15.17 8.13
C THR A 824 36.88 -15.05 9.35
N ALA A 825 37.89 -15.91 9.42
CA ALA A 825 38.92 -15.85 10.45
C ALA A 825 39.90 -14.68 10.23
N GLU A 826 39.98 -14.15 9.01
CA GLU A 826 40.90 -13.07 8.63
C GLU A 826 40.29 -11.67 8.87
N GLU A 827 41.15 -10.67 9.11
CA GLU A 827 40.69 -9.29 9.23
C GLU A 827 40.31 -8.73 7.86
N VAL A 828 39.05 -8.34 7.69
CA VAL A 828 38.51 -7.81 6.43
C VAL A 828 38.54 -6.28 6.44
N THR A 829 39.02 -5.67 5.35
CA THR A 829 39.03 -4.21 5.18
C THR A 829 37.70 -3.68 4.62
N GLY A 830 37.40 -2.39 4.82
CA GLY A 830 36.19 -1.78 4.26
C GLY A 830 36.13 -1.84 2.74
N GLY A 831 37.29 -1.78 2.07
CA GLY A 831 37.42 -1.95 0.63
C GLY A 831 36.98 -3.33 0.15
N ALA A 832 37.27 -4.40 0.90
CA ALA A 832 36.83 -5.75 0.54
C ALA A 832 35.30 -5.90 0.62
N CYS A 833 34.68 -5.36 1.68
CA CYS A 833 33.21 -5.30 1.78
C CYS A 833 32.58 -4.52 0.61
N ARG A 834 33.20 -3.39 0.22
CA ARG A 834 32.76 -2.58 -0.93
C ARG A 834 32.84 -3.37 -2.22
N CYS A 835 33.94 -4.07 -2.47
CA CYS A 835 34.10 -4.90 -3.66
C CYS A 835 33.04 -6.00 -3.74
N ILE A 836 32.67 -6.65 -2.63
CA ILE A 836 31.60 -7.66 -2.60
C ILE A 836 30.26 -7.03 -2.99
N VAL A 837 29.90 -5.89 -2.36
CA VAL A 837 28.62 -5.21 -2.61
C VAL A 837 28.54 -4.68 -4.05
N ASP A 838 29.59 -4.04 -4.55
CA ASP A 838 29.64 -3.55 -5.94
C ASP A 838 29.62 -4.70 -6.95
N ALA A 839 30.30 -5.83 -6.67
CA ALA A 839 30.26 -7.01 -7.52
C ALA A 839 28.86 -7.63 -7.57
N LEU A 840 28.20 -7.81 -6.43
CA LEU A 840 26.81 -8.26 -6.37
C LEU A 840 25.89 -7.31 -7.15
N GLY A 841 26.03 -5.99 -6.94
CA GLY A 841 25.21 -4.99 -7.63
C GLY A 841 25.40 -5.01 -9.16
N ALA A 842 26.63 -5.21 -9.63
CA ALA A 842 26.93 -5.32 -11.06
C ALA A 842 26.39 -6.62 -11.68
N ARG A 843 26.44 -7.73 -10.95
CA ARG A 843 25.98 -9.05 -11.42
C ARG A 843 24.47 -9.24 -11.29
N LEU A 844 23.82 -8.53 -10.36
CA LEU A 844 22.39 -8.60 -10.07
C LEU A 844 21.69 -7.24 -10.28
N PRO A 845 21.64 -6.71 -11.52
CA PRO A 845 21.16 -5.35 -11.81
C PRO A 845 19.65 -5.15 -11.57
N GLN A 846 18.89 -6.23 -11.37
CA GLN A 846 17.47 -6.18 -11.02
C GLN A 846 17.22 -6.25 -9.51
N SER A 847 18.28 -6.31 -8.70
CA SER A 847 18.19 -6.37 -7.24
C SER A 847 18.44 -5.02 -6.58
N THR A 848 17.97 -4.89 -5.35
CA THR A 848 18.36 -3.84 -4.43
C THR A 848 19.08 -4.48 -3.25
N ILE A 849 20.30 -4.04 -2.99
CA ILE A 849 21.15 -4.55 -1.92
C ILE A 849 21.16 -3.52 -0.80
N THR A 850 20.73 -3.93 0.39
CA THR A 850 20.80 -3.12 1.61
C THR A 850 21.90 -3.67 2.50
N VAL A 851 22.83 -2.81 2.89
CA VAL A 851 23.95 -3.17 3.78
C VAL A 851 23.52 -2.94 5.23
N LEU A 852 23.27 -4.03 5.96
CA LEU A 852 22.77 -3.96 7.34
C LEU A 852 23.88 -3.69 8.37
N LYS A 853 25.07 -4.27 8.13
CA LYS A 853 26.19 -4.22 9.06
C LYS A 853 27.53 -4.40 8.35
N THR A 854 28.52 -3.61 8.74
CA THR A 854 29.94 -3.84 8.43
C THR A 854 30.80 -3.62 9.68
N HIS A 855 31.85 -4.42 9.89
CA HIS A 855 32.76 -4.31 11.07
C HIS A 855 34.07 -3.55 10.81
N THR A 856 34.21 -2.88 9.66
CA THR A 856 35.51 -2.36 9.20
C THR A 856 35.74 -0.89 9.57
N ALA A 857 36.94 -0.57 10.05
CA ALA A 857 37.36 0.76 10.54
C ALA A 857 37.28 1.93 9.53
N SER A 858 37.13 1.65 8.23
CA SER A 858 37.15 2.63 7.12
C SER A 858 35.79 2.74 6.39
N ALA A 859 34.67 2.69 7.10
CA ALA A 859 33.31 2.67 6.54
C ALA A 859 32.87 3.95 5.80
N GLU A 860 33.73 4.96 5.67
CA GLU A 860 33.46 6.30 5.12
C GLU A 860 33.02 6.32 3.63
N SER A 861 32.98 5.19 2.94
CA SER A 861 32.63 5.09 1.51
C SER A 861 31.64 3.97 1.15
N MET A 862 31.02 3.28 2.11
CA MET A 862 30.06 2.21 1.79
C MET A 862 28.68 2.77 1.45
N PRO A 863 28.08 2.38 0.31
CA PRO A 863 26.73 2.75 -0.03
C PRO A 863 25.78 1.95 0.86
N PHE A 864 24.84 2.65 1.49
CA PHE A 864 23.86 2.03 2.37
C PHE A 864 22.87 1.15 1.60
N ILE A 865 22.50 1.62 0.40
CA ILE A 865 21.66 0.93 -0.57
C ILE A 865 22.38 0.97 -1.93
N VAL A 866 22.40 -0.16 -2.64
CA VAL A 866 22.89 -0.28 -4.02
C VAL A 866 21.80 -0.88 -4.89
N GLY A 867 21.57 -0.31 -6.07
CA GLY A 867 20.59 -0.81 -7.04
C GLY A 867 19.61 0.27 -7.49
N ARG A 868 18.41 -0.16 -7.90
CA ARG A 868 17.35 0.73 -8.37
C ARG A 868 16.80 1.58 -7.22
N SER A 869 16.85 2.90 -7.38
CA SER A 869 16.24 3.87 -6.46
C SER A 869 15.70 5.07 -7.25
N ALA A 870 14.90 5.90 -6.59
CA ALA A 870 14.45 7.15 -7.19
C ALA A 870 15.65 8.08 -7.50
N PRO A 871 15.54 9.00 -8.48
CA PRO A 871 16.62 9.94 -8.75
C PRO A 871 17.03 10.71 -7.50
N SER A 872 18.34 10.83 -7.24
CA SER A 872 18.87 11.53 -6.07
C SER A 872 18.33 12.96 -5.93
N SER A 873 18.01 13.63 -7.04
CA SER A 873 17.38 14.96 -7.03
C SER A 873 15.97 14.97 -6.42
N TRP A 874 15.15 13.95 -6.70
CA TRP A 874 13.82 13.80 -6.12
C TRP A 874 13.90 13.44 -4.65
N LEU A 875 14.75 12.48 -4.28
CA LEU A 875 14.97 12.10 -2.88
C LEU A 875 15.44 13.30 -2.05
N LYS A 876 16.37 14.09 -2.59
CA LYS A 876 16.83 15.33 -1.96
C LYS A 876 15.71 16.37 -1.84
N ALA A 877 14.93 16.60 -2.90
CA ALA A 877 13.81 17.54 -2.88
C ALA A 877 12.74 17.15 -1.85
N VAL A 878 12.41 15.87 -1.74
CA VAL A 878 11.52 15.33 -0.71
C VAL A 878 12.12 15.56 0.68
N LYS A 879 13.39 15.19 0.89
CA LYS A 879 14.09 15.41 2.16
C LYS A 879 14.06 16.88 2.59
N GLU A 880 14.32 17.82 1.68
CA GLU A 880 14.26 19.26 1.95
C GLU A 880 12.85 19.75 2.31
N CYS A 881 11.79 19.06 1.85
CA CYS A 881 10.42 19.36 2.26
C CYS A 881 10.14 19.01 3.74
N PHE A 882 10.76 17.96 4.27
CA PHE A 882 10.57 17.54 5.67
C PHE A 882 11.65 18.10 6.62
N ASP A 883 12.88 18.23 6.11
CA ASP A 883 14.06 18.62 6.86
C ASP A 883 14.98 19.54 6.05
N PRO A 884 14.58 20.81 5.85
CA PRO A 884 15.35 21.77 5.06
C PRO A 884 16.71 22.11 5.66
N GLU A 885 16.90 21.86 6.96
CA GLU A 885 18.14 22.15 7.69
C GLU A 885 19.04 20.92 7.90
N GLY A 886 18.61 19.73 7.44
CA GLY A 886 19.40 18.51 7.57
C GLY A 886 19.60 18.03 9.03
N LEU A 887 18.68 18.37 9.94
CA LEU A 887 18.77 18.03 11.36
C LEU A 887 18.40 16.57 11.65
N MET A 888 17.56 15.96 10.83
CA MET A 888 16.97 14.64 11.06
C MET A 888 17.85 13.54 10.46
N ASN A 889 18.42 12.75 11.37
CA ASN A 889 19.30 11.61 11.15
C ASN A 889 20.30 11.78 9.98
N PRO A 890 21.23 12.76 10.07
CA PRO A 890 22.19 13.02 8.99
C PRO A 890 23.17 11.86 8.74
N ALA A 891 23.22 10.86 9.64
CA ALA A 891 24.07 9.69 9.52
C ALA A 891 23.73 8.82 8.31
N ILE A 892 22.48 8.85 7.86
CA ILE A 892 21.98 8.06 6.73
C ILE A 892 21.91 8.96 5.48
N SER A 893 22.61 8.56 4.41
CA SER A 893 22.37 9.09 3.06
C SER A 893 21.63 8.02 2.26
N LEU A 894 20.47 8.38 1.72
CA LEU A 894 19.67 7.49 0.87
C LEU A 894 19.85 7.80 -0.63
N TRP A 895 20.76 8.71 -0.97
CA TRP A 895 21.01 9.18 -2.33
C TRP A 895 22.49 9.46 -2.60
#